data_AF-A0A1M5B6L5-F1
#
_entry.id   AF-A0A1M5B6L5-F1
#
_cell.length_a   1.000
_cell.length_b   1.000
_cell.length_c   1.000
_cell.angle_alpha   90.00
_cell.angle_beta   90.00
_cell.angle_gamma   90.00
#
_symmetry.space_group_name_H-M   'P 1'
#
loop_
_entity.id
_entity.type
_entity.pdbx_description
1 polymer ?
#
loop_
_entity_poly.entity_id
_entity_poly.type
_entity_poly.pdbx_seq_one_letter_code
_entity_poly.pdbx_strand_id
1 'polypeptide(L)'
;MSGRLATLLLTALTASALVAAPARAADAPLGPRPVEDAPEGSSGERASVLSAPTRLRAAAVAQDGIETGRTESAVAPGLTLTQFDQFAPRGWVRGDALAVDLGQPALHARYLGPAAVSARAPLSEQAAASGAIAGVNGDFFDINATGAPLGVGVADGRMVHGPAQGHNAVVAVDDHKRLGRLAEVFLQGAITLPDGREVTATNLNSPVVAENGVGLYTALWGSASRRTSVGDAQSTVELELQDDVVVAVRRRPAEGPVAAGRTLVLARDAGAEALAAVREGDRVRVRYQPRTDAATDVAVGGRQVLLRDGVVQRLDDTAMHPRTAVGFSADGRRMTMVTVDGRQADSRGMTLLELARLMRSLGAATALNLDGGGSSTLLARQPGDSAVTVHNAPSDGGERPVPNGLGITASGSGRLAGFRVAPAVPGPDSERVLAGLTRRMVAHGHDEVGGPVVTEPRWRVVPATSTVEPHHETAVFRAGKPGRSAVVAGRGRTEGRAELTVLGPPARIGVDTGRVALSGPGARGRFRVLGHDADGFGTWVEPADVELDYDQKVVRISPDRDGFVVDAAAESGATVVTARVGGLVTRFGVTVGTRRQVVSTMDKLAEWRASVYPSVVGARLSTADGRDGGGLALDYRLTGTTATRAAYVNAEPALALPAGTQRIGVWVNGDGRGAWLRTTLVDATGTTATVDLARAVDWTGWRYVDAPVPTGLAGAPRLQRVYVVETDRNRQYEGRIVLDDLTAHTAPPLDVPTDPAPRDAAVVTNGDLPPRPEALRVAVVSDAQFTADAPDGPLVAQARRTFREALAARPDVVLINGDLVDRGTAADFALARRVIDEELGDRVPWHYLPGNHETYGPGDTSEFRAKFGDTHRVVDLRGTRLVLLDSSLGSLRAGGFDQVRMLRDALDRARTDPGVRGLVVAMHHPVDDPGPADSSELSDPKEGELLTRWLAEFRAATGKPTALVAAHAGLFHASRVDGVPHLINGNSGKAPAAAPEDGGFTGWSLLRVDPADGVRVEQRPHVDRLELTAPGRMAVGEGGHARAVVTQGGRRVPVAYPVAARWSGSPELHVGPATGATPRHVAAFDPATGRLVALRHGRAELTVEVNGARATAPVEVR
;
A
#
# COMPACT_ATOMS: atom_id res chain seq x y z
N MET A 1 14.00 62.31 -58.05
CA MET A 1 15.11 63.27 -58.31
C MET A 1 16.26 62.96 -57.36
N SER A 2 17.48 63.38 -57.72
CA SER A 2 18.65 63.53 -56.83
C SER A 2 18.33 64.45 -55.62
N GLY A 3 19.01 64.40 -54.46
CA GLY A 3 20.13 63.56 -54.02
C GLY A 3 21.21 64.38 -53.26
N ARG A 4 22.08 63.71 -52.46
CA ARG A 4 23.20 64.29 -51.64
C ARG A 4 22.73 65.11 -50.42
N LEU A 5 23.49 65.41 -49.35
CA LEU A 5 24.84 65.05 -48.83
C LEU A 5 24.68 64.46 -47.39
N ALA A 6 25.49 63.50 -46.89
CA ALA A 6 26.80 63.63 -46.18
C ALA A 6 26.77 64.53 -44.90
N THR A 7 27.49 64.27 -43.78
CA THR A 7 28.85 63.68 -43.63
C THR A 7 29.16 63.26 -42.16
N LEU A 8 29.78 62.08 -41.91
CA LEU A 8 30.61 61.63 -40.72
C LEU A 8 30.11 61.87 -39.26
N LEU A 9 30.39 61.09 -38.20
CA LEU A 9 31.03 59.78 -37.85
C LEU A 9 30.42 59.42 -36.42
N LEU A 10 30.76 58.45 -35.54
CA LEU A 10 31.73 57.36 -35.36
C LEU A 10 31.18 56.37 -34.30
N THR A 11 31.55 55.06 -34.35
CA THR A 11 31.31 53.99 -33.33
C THR A 11 29.83 53.64 -32.99
N ALA A 12 29.43 52.40 -32.70
CA ALA A 12 30.15 51.11 -32.64
C ALA A 12 29.27 49.96 -33.21
N LEU A 13 29.75 48.71 -33.09
CA LEU A 13 29.21 47.51 -33.75
C LEU A 13 27.71 47.25 -33.51
N THR A 14 26.99 46.90 -34.58
CA THR A 14 25.77 46.08 -34.53
C THR A 14 25.92 44.90 -35.49
N ALA A 15 25.86 43.67 -34.95
CA ALA A 15 25.83 42.44 -35.74
C ALA A 15 24.40 41.88 -35.76
N SER A 16 23.92 41.52 -36.94
CA SER A 16 22.51 41.23 -37.23
C SER A 16 21.90 40.11 -36.38
N ALA A 17 20.99 40.47 -35.48
CA ALA A 17 19.99 39.54 -34.97
C ALA A 17 18.77 39.58 -35.90
N LEU A 18 18.37 38.43 -36.47
CA LEU A 18 17.03 38.31 -37.06
C LEU A 18 16.00 38.38 -35.94
N VAL A 19 15.09 39.35 -35.99
CA VAL A 19 13.96 39.43 -35.06
C VAL A 19 12.91 38.39 -35.47
N ALA A 20 13.12 37.15 -35.02
CA ALA A 20 12.03 36.18 -34.91
C ALA A 20 11.09 36.68 -33.80
N ALA A 21 9.95 37.26 -34.19
CA ALA A 21 8.91 37.60 -33.24
C ALA A 21 8.39 36.33 -32.53
N PRO A 22 8.04 36.39 -31.23
CA PRO A 22 7.49 35.24 -30.53
C PRO A 22 6.17 34.84 -31.17
N ALA A 23 6.12 33.63 -31.74
CA ALA A 23 4.90 33.07 -32.29
C ALA A 23 3.90 32.84 -31.15
N ARG A 24 2.87 33.69 -31.07
CA ARG A 24 1.72 33.44 -30.20
C ARG A 24 1.04 32.15 -30.66
N ALA A 25 1.06 31.12 -29.82
CA ALA A 25 0.13 30.00 -29.96
C ALA A 25 -1.30 30.56 -29.93
N ALA A 26 -2.09 30.23 -30.94
CA ALA A 26 -3.48 30.66 -31.07
C ALA A 26 -4.42 29.69 -30.34
N ASP A 27 -5.54 30.20 -29.83
CA ASP A 27 -6.60 29.37 -29.26
C ASP A 27 -7.10 28.34 -30.27
N ALA A 28 -7.30 27.09 -29.83
CA ALA A 28 -7.78 26.02 -30.71
C ALA A 28 -9.26 26.25 -31.07
N PRO A 29 -9.61 26.46 -32.36
CA PRO A 29 -11.01 26.62 -32.74
C PRO A 29 -11.77 25.30 -32.59
N LEU A 30 -13.06 25.38 -32.25
CA LEU A 30 -13.96 24.23 -32.19
C LEU A 30 -14.29 23.74 -33.61
N GLY A 31 -13.35 22.99 -34.20
CA GLY A 31 -13.50 22.33 -35.50
C GLY A 31 -14.56 21.22 -35.50
N PRO A 32 -15.05 20.81 -36.68
CA PRO A 32 -16.09 19.80 -36.86
C PRO A 32 -15.66 18.41 -36.34
N ARG A 33 -16.65 17.58 -36.00
CA ARG A 33 -16.43 16.25 -35.40
C ARG A 33 -15.96 15.24 -36.45
N PRO A 34 -14.90 14.44 -36.16
CA PRO A 34 -14.59 13.23 -36.91
C PRO A 34 -15.66 12.15 -36.75
N VAL A 35 -15.69 11.19 -37.67
CA VAL A 35 -16.53 9.99 -37.62
C VAL A 35 -15.65 8.79 -37.97
N GLU A 36 -15.61 7.78 -37.11
CA GLU A 36 -14.99 6.48 -37.37
C GLU A 36 -15.84 5.35 -36.77
N ASP A 37 -15.92 4.22 -37.49
CA ASP A 37 -16.75 3.07 -37.16
C ASP A 37 -16.04 2.08 -36.21
N ALA A 38 -16.83 1.21 -35.56
CA ALA A 38 -16.32 0.18 -34.65
C ALA A 38 -16.69 -1.25 -35.12
N PRO A 39 -15.73 -2.21 -35.15
CA PRO A 39 -16.01 -3.63 -35.36
C PRO A 39 -16.13 -4.42 -34.05
N GLU A 40 -16.73 -5.61 -34.15
CA GLU A 40 -17.06 -6.50 -33.04
C GLU A 40 -15.88 -7.34 -32.52
N GLY A 41 -16.05 -7.99 -31.36
CA GLY A 41 -15.06 -8.91 -30.77
C GLY A 41 -15.43 -10.39 -30.91
N SER A 42 -14.53 -11.28 -30.51
CA SER A 42 -14.82 -12.72 -30.35
C SER A 42 -13.91 -13.38 -29.30
N SER A 43 -14.30 -14.57 -28.83
CA SER A 43 -13.63 -15.38 -27.82
C SER A 43 -12.95 -16.62 -28.42
N GLY A 44 -12.12 -17.32 -27.64
CA GLY A 44 -11.50 -18.56 -28.07
C GLY A 44 -10.81 -19.33 -26.94
N GLU A 45 -11.43 -20.42 -26.47
CA GLU A 45 -10.81 -21.38 -25.55
C GLU A 45 -9.94 -22.42 -26.28
N ARG A 46 -8.99 -23.03 -25.55
CA ARG A 46 -8.68 -24.46 -25.65
C ARG A 46 -7.84 -24.93 -24.45
N ALA A 47 -8.03 -26.20 -24.07
CA ALA A 47 -7.37 -26.82 -22.93
C ALA A 47 -6.71 -28.15 -23.33
N SER A 48 -5.78 -28.64 -22.50
CA SER A 48 -5.30 -30.03 -22.52
C SER A 48 -4.86 -30.46 -21.10
N VAL A 49 -4.67 -31.76 -20.91
CA VAL A 49 -4.58 -32.43 -19.60
C VAL A 49 -3.47 -33.48 -19.63
N LEU A 50 -2.83 -33.76 -18.48
CA LEU A 50 -2.36 -35.12 -18.11
C LEU A 50 -1.96 -35.21 -16.62
N SER A 51 -1.95 -36.44 -16.08
CA SER A 51 -1.51 -36.84 -14.73
C SER A 51 -0.27 -37.76 -14.84
N ALA A 52 0.42 -38.29 -13.82
CA ALA A 52 0.09 -38.68 -12.43
C ALA A 52 1.41 -38.76 -11.56
N PRO A 53 1.55 -39.55 -10.45
CA PRO A 53 1.03 -39.18 -9.13
C PRO A 53 1.98 -39.37 -7.90
N THR A 54 1.56 -38.82 -6.75
CA THR A 54 1.85 -39.22 -5.34
C THR A 54 3.27 -39.07 -4.74
N ARG A 55 3.44 -38.12 -3.79
CA ARG A 55 3.88 -38.30 -2.36
C ARG A 55 4.46 -36.99 -1.75
N LEU A 56 3.63 -36.24 -1.01
CA LEU A 56 3.98 -35.02 -0.25
C LEU A 56 3.19 -35.08 1.09
N ARG A 57 3.74 -34.78 2.29
CA ARG A 57 4.23 -33.49 2.84
C ARG A 57 3.23 -32.34 2.67
N ALA A 58 2.69 -31.84 3.78
CA ALA A 58 1.74 -30.73 3.78
C ALA A 58 2.45 -29.38 3.52
N ALA A 59 2.33 -28.88 2.29
CA ALA A 59 2.69 -27.52 1.90
C ALA A 59 1.97 -27.18 0.58
N ALA A 60 1.03 -26.21 0.61
CA ALA A 60 0.42 -25.64 -0.60
C ALA A 60 -0.45 -24.40 -0.30
N VAL A 61 0.07 -23.21 -0.65
CA VAL A 61 -0.75 -22.02 -0.98
C VAL A 61 -0.33 -21.57 -2.37
N ALA A 62 -1.22 -21.81 -3.34
CA ALA A 62 -1.04 -21.68 -4.79
C ALA A 62 0.08 -22.53 -5.45
N GLN A 63 -0.12 -22.89 -6.73
CA GLN A 63 0.94 -23.35 -7.63
C GLN A 63 1.48 -22.21 -8.52
N ASP A 64 0.95 -21.00 -8.38
CA ASP A 64 1.32 -19.83 -9.20
C ASP A 64 1.68 -18.57 -8.39
N GLY A 65 1.41 -18.53 -7.09
CA GLY A 65 1.75 -17.41 -6.21
C GLY A 65 2.81 -17.78 -5.18
N ILE A 66 3.20 -16.80 -4.37
CA ILE A 66 4.11 -16.95 -3.23
C ILE A 66 3.34 -16.53 -1.98
N GLU A 67 3.29 -17.37 -0.96
CA GLU A 67 2.80 -16.98 0.37
C GLU A 67 3.78 -15.95 0.95
N THR A 68 3.32 -14.72 1.16
CA THR A 68 4.15 -13.59 1.59
C THR A 68 4.02 -13.30 3.08
N GLY A 69 2.94 -13.74 3.72
CA GLY A 69 2.72 -13.68 5.16
C GLY A 69 1.73 -14.77 5.58
N ARG A 70 1.92 -15.32 6.79
CA ARG A 70 1.03 -16.33 7.37
C ARG A 70 1.07 -16.24 8.90
N THR A 71 -0.11 -16.14 9.51
CA THR A 71 -0.29 -16.12 10.97
C THR A 71 -1.32 -17.16 11.37
N GLU A 72 -0.97 -18.06 12.29
CA GLU A 72 -1.92 -19.04 12.85
C GLU A 72 -2.14 -18.75 14.34
N SER A 73 -3.41 -18.66 14.75
CA SER A 73 -3.81 -18.42 16.14
C SER A 73 -4.94 -19.37 16.56
N ALA A 74 -4.84 -19.91 17.78
CA ALA A 74 -5.88 -20.76 18.35
C ALA A 74 -6.99 -19.89 18.93
N VAL A 75 -8.23 -20.13 18.52
CA VAL A 75 -9.45 -19.49 19.05
C VAL A 75 -10.00 -20.31 20.22
N ALA A 76 -10.01 -21.63 20.06
CA ALA A 76 -10.34 -22.65 21.06
C ALA A 76 -9.67 -23.98 20.67
N PRO A 77 -9.62 -25.01 21.54
CA PRO A 77 -9.12 -26.34 21.14
C PRO A 77 -9.91 -26.88 19.94
N GLY A 78 -9.19 -27.22 18.87
CA GLY A 78 -9.79 -27.65 17.59
C GLY A 78 -10.41 -26.53 16.75
N LEU A 79 -10.24 -25.25 17.11
CA LEU A 79 -10.67 -24.11 16.31
C LEU A 79 -9.48 -23.15 16.10
N THR A 80 -8.92 -23.14 14.89
CA THR A 80 -7.73 -22.36 14.53
C THR A 80 -8.05 -21.36 13.43
N LEU A 81 -7.71 -20.08 13.66
CA LEU A 81 -7.70 -19.03 12.65
C LEU A 81 -6.32 -19.01 11.96
N THR A 82 -6.31 -19.10 10.64
CA THR A 82 -5.15 -18.85 9.77
C THR A 82 -5.41 -17.58 8.97
N GLN A 83 -4.55 -16.58 9.06
CA GLN A 83 -4.55 -15.40 8.19
C GLN A 83 -3.38 -15.52 7.21
N PHE A 84 -3.57 -15.16 5.94
CA PHE A 84 -2.52 -15.27 4.92
C PHE A 84 -2.56 -14.13 3.89
N ASP A 85 -1.37 -13.70 3.48
CA ASP A 85 -1.12 -12.84 2.33
C ASP A 85 -0.40 -13.67 1.26
N GLN A 86 -0.80 -13.48 0.00
CA GLN A 86 -0.21 -14.15 -1.15
C GLN A 86 0.01 -13.15 -2.29
N PHE A 87 1.25 -13.08 -2.78
CA PHE A 87 1.56 -12.35 -4.01
C PHE A 87 1.41 -13.27 -5.23
N ALA A 88 0.87 -12.78 -6.34
CA ALA A 88 0.55 -13.60 -7.51
C ALA A 88 0.67 -12.79 -8.82
N PRO A 89 0.78 -13.45 -10.00
CA PRO A 89 0.92 -12.78 -11.29
C PRO A 89 -0.18 -11.75 -11.60
N ARG A 90 -1.40 -11.99 -11.11
CA ARG A 90 -2.56 -11.10 -11.29
C ARG A 90 -2.71 -10.02 -10.20
N GLY A 91 -1.76 -9.91 -9.28
CA GLY A 91 -1.79 -9.01 -8.11
C GLY A 91 -2.06 -9.75 -6.78
N TRP A 92 -1.98 -9.00 -5.68
CA TRP A 92 -2.13 -9.47 -4.30
C TRP A 92 -3.45 -10.18 -4.02
N VAL A 93 -3.42 -11.11 -3.06
CA VAL A 93 -4.59 -11.73 -2.45
C VAL A 93 -4.36 -11.86 -0.94
N ARG A 94 -5.30 -11.37 -0.15
CA ARG A 94 -5.39 -11.60 1.30
C ARG A 94 -6.60 -12.49 1.61
N GLY A 95 -6.46 -13.37 2.59
CA GLY A 95 -7.58 -14.17 3.08
C GLY A 95 -7.37 -14.72 4.49
N ASP A 96 -8.46 -15.25 5.02
CA ASP A 96 -8.58 -15.75 6.39
C ASP A 96 -9.32 -17.09 6.35
N ALA A 97 -8.90 -18.05 7.17
CA ALA A 97 -9.45 -19.39 7.20
C ALA A 97 -9.61 -19.91 8.63
N LEU A 98 -10.83 -20.34 8.99
CA LEU A 98 -11.14 -21.04 10.23
C LEU A 98 -11.17 -22.54 9.98
N ALA A 99 -10.22 -23.26 10.58
CA ALA A 99 -10.25 -24.72 10.63
C ALA A 99 -10.96 -25.18 11.91
N VAL A 100 -12.02 -25.97 11.77
CA VAL A 100 -12.87 -26.50 12.85
C VAL A 100 -12.80 -28.02 12.86
N ASP A 101 -12.39 -28.61 13.99
CA ASP A 101 -12.55 -30.03 14.28
C ASP A 101 -13.93 -30.24 14.94
N LEU A 102 -14.90 -30.70 14.15
CA LEU A 102 -16.25 -31.01 14.63
C LEU A 102 -16.24 -32.17 15.64
N GLY A 103 -15.18 -32.97 15.71
CA GLY A 103 -15.04 -34.03 16.70
C GLY A 103 -14.96 -33.52 18.15
N GLN A 104 -14.59 -32.25 18.37
CA GLN A 104 -14.41 -31.67 19.70
C GLN A 104 -15.73 -31.56 20.47
N PRO A 105 -15.86 -32.16 21.68
CA PRO A 105 -17.11 -32.15 22.44
C PRO A 105 -17.65 -30.78 22.86
N ALA A 106 -16.82 -29.74 22.81
CA ALA A 106 -17.14 -28.41 23.31
C ALA A 106 -17.47 -27.40 22.21
N LEU A 107 -17.25 -27.73 20.93
CA LEU A 107 -17.55 -26.88 19.79
C LEU A 107 -18.89 -27.31 19.16
N HIS A 108 -19.76 -26.35 18.87
CA HIS A 108 -21.05 -26.61 18.23
C HIS A 108 -21.29 -25.68 17.05
N ALA A 109 -21.92 -26.19 16.00
CA ALA A 109 -22.34 -25.34 14.88
C ALA A 109 -23.58 -24.51 15.26
N ARG A 110 -23.64 -23.27 14.77
CA ARG A 110 -24.77 -22.35 15.01
C ARG A 110 -25.18 -21.64 13.73
N TYR A 111 -26.47 -21.68 13.41
CA TYR A 111 -27.06 -20.78 12.42
C TYR A 111 -27.04 -19.35 12.98
N LEU A 112 -26.40 -18.43 12.26
CA LEU A 112 -26.41 -17.00 12.57
C LEU A 112 -27.50 -16.32 11.75
N GLY A 113 -28.24 -15.39 12.36
CA GLY A 113 -29.27 -14.61 11.70
C GLY A 113 -29.94 -13.64 12.67
N PRO A 114 -30.52 -12.52 12.21
CA PRO A 114 -31.45 -11.73 13.01
C PRO A 114 -32.70 -12.55 13.38
N ALA A 115 -33.51 -12.05 14.32
CA ALA A 115 -34.74 -12.71 14.75
C ALA A 115 -35.84 -12.81 13.66
N ALA A 116 -35.64 -12.20 12.49
CA ALA A 116 -36.52 -12.25 11.34
C ALA A 116 -35.73 -12.45 10.04
N VAL A 117 -36.24 -13.31 9.16
CA VAL A 117 -35.61 -13.75 7.91
C VAL A 117 -35.43 -12.61 6.89
N SER A 118 -36.37 -11.65 6.85
CA SER A 118 -36.26 -10.45 6.00
C SER A 118 -35.50 -9.28 6.65
N ALA A 119 -34.83 -9.52 7.78
CA ALA A 119 -33.97 -8.51 8.41
C ALA A 119 -32.50 -8.77 8.08
N ARG A 120 -31.68 -7.74 8.21
CA ARG A 120 -30.23 -7.79 7.97
C ARG A 120 -29.51 -7.08 9.11
N ALA A 121 -28.39 -7.63 9.56
CA ALA A 121 -27.50 -7.04 10.57
C ALA A 121 -26.04 -7.37 10.24
N PRO A 122 -25.04 -6.59 10.71
CA PRO A 122 -23.64 -7.00 10.71
C PRO A 122 -23.46 -8.42 11.27
N LEU A 123 -22.45 -9.14 10.80
CA LEU A 123 -22.21 -10.51 11.25
C LEU A 123 -21.76 -10.53 12.72
N SER A 124 -21.01 -9.51 13.14
CA SER A 124 -20.62 -9.29 14.55
C SER A 124 -21.82 -9.20 15.50
N GLU A 125 -22.89 -8.50 15.12
CA GLU A 125 -24.13 -8.44 15.92
C GLU A 125 -24.81 -9.81 16.02
N GLN A 126 -24.87 -10.57 14.92
CA GLN A 126 -25.47 -11.91 14.90
C GLN A 126 -24.66 -12.93 15.72
N ALA A 127 -23.34 -12.84 15.67
CA ALA A 127 -22.44 -13.66 16.49
C ALA A 127 -22.58 -13.32 17.97
N ALA A 128 -22.60 -12.04 18.34
CA ALA A 128 -22.82 -11.59 19.71
C ALA A 128 -24.19 -12.04 20.27
N ALA A 129 -25.26 -11.90 19.48
CA ALA A 129 -26.62 -12.31 19.87
C ALA A 129 -26.80 -13.83 20.03
N SER A 130 -25.91 -14.64 19.45
CA SER A 130 -25.95 -16.11 19.49
C SER A 130 -24.86 -16.75 20.37
N GLY A 131 -23.95 -15.95 20.93
CA GLY A 131 -22.80 -16.44 21.69
C GLY A 131 -21.72 -17.14 20.84
N ALA A 132 -21.71 -16.90 19.52
CA ALA A 132 -20.71 -17.49 18.63
C ALA A 132 -19.34 -16.84 18.85
N ILE A 133 -18.30 -17.68 18.91
CA ILE A 133 -16.91 -17.28 19.14
C ILE A 133 -16.10 -17.16 17.85
N ALA A 134 -16.63 -17.69 16.74
CA ALA A 134 -16.12 -17.51 15.38
C ALA A 134 -17.24 -17.76 14.35
N GLY A 135 -17.04 -17.33 13.11
CA GLY A 135 -18.00 -17.57 12.03
C GLY A 135 -17.75 -16.79 10.75
N VAL A 136 -18.54 -17.09 9.72
CA VAL A 136 -18.55 -16.40 8.42
C VAL A 136 -19.97 -16.04 7.96
N ASN A 137 -20.09 -15.10 7.02
CA ASN A 137 -21.36 -14.78 6.38
C ASN A 137 -21.93 -15.97 5.59
N GLY A 138 -23.24 -15.94 5.36
CA GLY A 138 -23.98 -17.06 4.79
C GLY A 138 -24.42 -16.87 3.35
N ASP A 139 -25.69 -17.13 3.14
CA ASP A 139 -26.35 -17.33 1.85
C ASP A 139 -26.46 -16.04 1.03
N PHE A 140 -26.64 -16.22 -0.28
CA PHE A 140 -27.05 -15.14 -1.17
C PHE A 140 -28.44 -14.65 -0.77
N PHE A 141 -28.72 -13.36 -0.95
CA PHE A 141 -29.98 -12.77 -0.52
C PHE A 141 -30.51 -11.72 -1.50
N ASP A 142 -31.81 -11.46 -1.42
CA ASP A 142 -32.48 -10.39 -2.15
C ASP A 142 -32.12 -9.02 -1.54
N ILE A 143 -30.90 -8.57 -1.86
CA ILE A 143 -30.28 -7.34 -1.33
C ILE A 143 -31.06 -6.06 -1.68
N ASN A 144 -31.88 -6.09 -2.72
CA ASN A 144 -32.52 -4.92 -3.34
C ASN A 144 -34.01 -4.72 -2.99
N ALA A 145 -34.72 -5.74 -2.52
CA ALA A 145 -36.13 -5.61 -2.13
C ALA A 145 -36.42 -6.08 -0.70
N THR A 146 -36.47 -7.39 -0.44
CA THR A 146 -36.89 -7.94 0.86
C THR A 146 -35.77 -8.04 1.89
N GLY A 147 -34.51 -8.10 1.47
CA GLY A 147 -33.36 -8.44 2.32
C GLY A 147 -33.22 -9.93 2.67
N ALA A 148 -34.17 -10.79 2.28
CA ALA A 148 -34.24 -12.19 2.72
C ALA A 148 -33.29 -13.13 1.94
N PRO A 149 -32.78 -14.22 2.56
CA PRO A 149 -31.98 -15.25 1.90
C PRO A 149 -32.68 -15.90 0.70
N LEU A 150 -31.92 -16.28 -0.32
CA LEU A 150 -32.43 -16.94 -1.53
C LEU A 150 -32.60 -18.45 -1.36
N GLY A 151 -31.75 -19.11 -0.56
CA GLY A 151 -31.64 -20.56 -0.43
C GLY A 151 -32.25 -21.13 0.85
N VAL A 152 -31.59 -22.15 1.41
CA VAL A 152 -32.06 -22.91 2.58
C VAL A 152 -31.35 -22.46 3.86
N GLY A 153 -32.13 -22.32 4.93
CA GLY A 153 -31.64 -22.17 6.29
C GLY A 153 -32.26 -23.23 7.20
N VAL A 154 -31.43 -23.95 7.95
CA VAL A 154 -31.87 -24.85 9.03
C VAL A 154 -31.17 -24.45 10.32
N ALA A 155 -31.94 -24.32 11.40
CA ALA A 155 -31.46 -24.00 12.73
C ALA A 155 -32.15 -24.91 13.75
N ASP A 156 -31.37 -25.52 14.65
CA ASP A 156 -31.87 -26.44 15.68
C ASP A 156 -32.79 -27.54 15.10
N GLY A 157 -32.38 -28.09 13.95
CA GLY A 157 -33.09 -29.13 13.19
C GLY A 157 -34.36 -28.66 12.46
N ARG A 158 -34.70 -27.37 12.51
CA ARG A 158 -35.92 -26.80 11.92
C ARG A 158 -35.61 -25.92 10.71
N MET A 159 -36.38 -26.08 9.64
CA MET A 159 -36.24 -25.25 8.45
C MET A 159 -36.74 -23.83 8.74
N VAL A 160 -35.84 -22.85 8.63
CA VAL A 160 -36.08 -21.43 8.87
C VAL A 160 -36.53 -20.74 7.59
N HIS A 161 -35.90 -21.06 6.46
CA HIS A 161 -36.29 -20.61 5.12
C HIS A 161 -35.93 -21.67 4.07
N GLY A 162 -36.60 -21.64 2.93
CA GLY A 162 -36.39 -22.57 1.82
C GLY A 162 -36.78 -22.00 0.45
N PRO A 163 -35.97 -22.23 -0.60
CA PRO A 163 -36.14 -21.65 -1.91
C PRO A 163 -37.33 -22.27 -2.65
N ALA A 164 -37.89 -21.51 -3.60
CA ALA A 164 -38.85 -22.06 -4.57
C ALA A 164 -38.16 -22.92 -5.65
N GLN A 165 -36.96 -22.51 -6.08
CA GLN A 165 -36.13 -23.22 -7.05
C GLN A 165 -34.66 -22.77 -6.93
N GLY A 166 -33.72 -23.70 -7.03
CA GLY A 166 -32.28 -23.39 -6.93
C GLY A 166 -31.84 -23.10 -5.49
N HIS A 167 -30.55 -22.86 -5.27
CA HIS A 167 -29.97 -22.60 -3.93
C HIS A 167 -30.29 -23.70 -2.88
N ASN A 168 -30.60 -24.92 -3.32
CA ASN A 168 -30.82 -26.09 -2.47
C ASN A 168 -29.51 -26.68 -1.91
N ALA A 169 -28.37 -26.36 -2.52
CA ALA A 169 -27.05 -26.76 -2.05
C ALA A 169 -26.70 -26.00 -0.76
N VAL A 170 -26.38 -26.76 0.29
CA VAL A 170 -26.05 -26.23 1.62
C VAL A 170 -24.72 -26.77 2.12
N VAL A 171 -24.09 -26.02 3.00
CA VAL A 171 -23.21 -26.62 4.01
C VAL A 171 -24.06 -27.03 5.21
N ALA A 172 -24.04 -28.33 5.51
CA ALA A 172 -24.87 -28.97 6.53
C ALA A 172 -23.99 -29.56 7.63
N VAL A 173 -24.40 -29.39 8.89
CA VAL A 173 -23.76 -30.02 10.06
C VAL A 173 -24.79 -30.83 10.84
N ASP A 174 -24.41 -32.08 11.13
CA ASP A 174 -25.05 -33.00 12.07
C ASP A 174 -24.20 -32.95 13.35
N ASP A 175 -24.62 -32.12 14.30
CA ASP A 175 -23.89 -31.83 15.55
C ASP A 175 -23.94 -33.06 16.48
N HIS A 176 -25.05 -33.81 16.41
CA HIS A 176 -25.23 -35.09 17.10
C HIS A 176 -24.23 -36.16 16.66
N LYS A 177 -23.93 -36.29 15.35
CA LYS A 177 -22.90 -37.21 14.83
C LYS A 177 -21.51 -36.60 14.73
N ARG A 178 -21.38 -35.27 14.90
CA ARG A 178 -20.15 -34.49 14.70
C ARG A 178 -19.58 -34.62 13.28
N LEU A 179 -20.47 -34.46 12.29
CA LEU A 179 -20.14 -34.58 10.87
C LEU A 179 -20.72 -33.41 10.08
N GLY A 180 -19.86 -32.78 9.28
CA GLY A 180 -20.23 -31.76 8.31
C GLY A 180 -20.11 -32.27 6.88
N ARG A 181 -21.00 -31.80 6.00
CA ARG A 181 -21.07 -32.24 4.60
C ARG A 181 -21.68 -31.19 3.68
N LEU A 182 -21.30 -31.24 2.41
CA LEU A 182 -22.10 -30.66 1.33
C LEU A 182 -23.34 -31.54 1.12
N ALA A 183 -24.53 -30.95 1.14
CA ALA A 183 -25.79 -31.64 0.92
C ALA A 183 -26.73 -30.80 0.03
N GLU A 184 -27.82 -31.42 -0.44
CA GLU A 184 -28.96 -30.71 -1.02
C GLU A 184 -30.19 -30.89 -0.11
N VAL A 185 -30.79 -29.77 0.29
CA VAL A 185 -31.98 -29.75 1.14
C VAL A 185 -33.14 -29.13 0.37
N PHE A 186 -34.30 -29.78 0.43
CA PHE A 186 -35.51 -29.35 -0.23
C PHE A 186 -36.62 -29.10 0.80
N LEU A 187 -37.55 -28.20 0.50
CA LEU A 187 -38.79 -28.12 1.25
C LEU A 187 -39.65 -29.37 0.94
N GLN A 188 -40.14 -30.04 1.97
CA GLN A 188 -41.29 -30.94 1.87
C GLN A 188 -42.43 -30.30 2.67
N GLY A 189 -43.25 -29.51 1.98
CA GLY A 189 -44.39 -28.82 2.57
C GLY A 189 -45.71 -29.25 1.92
N ALA A 190 -46.69 -29.55 2.76
CA ALA A 190 -48.01 -30.04 2.40
C ALA A 190 -49.09 -29.17 3.03
N ILE A 191 -50.08 -28.78 2.22
CA ILE A 191 -51.21 -27.94 2.60
C ILE A 191 -52.49 -28.74 2.31
N THR A 192 -53.09 -29.33 3.34
CA THR A 192 -54.35 -30.08 3.20
C THR A 192 -55.53 -29.11 3.27
N LEU A 193 -56.32 -29.06 2.20
CA LEU A 193 -57.49 -28.20 2.05
C LEU A 193 -58.77 -28.86 2.66
N PRO A 194 -59.88 -28.11 2.82
CA PRO A 194 -61.11 -28.63 3.46
C PRO A 194 -61.81 -29.74 2.68
N ASP A 195 -61.58 -29.82 1.36
CA ASP A 195 -62.03 -30.89 0.46
C ASP A 195 -61.16 -32.17 0.56
N GLY A 196 -60.12 -32.16 1.40
CA GLY A 196 -59.14 -33.25 1.54
C GLY A 196 -58.04 -33.26 0.49
N ARG A 197 -58.04 -32.32 -0.46
CA ARG A 197 -57.00 -32.17 -1.49
C ARG A 197 -55.72 -31.62 -0.87
N GLU A 198 -54.57 -32.14 -1.30
CA GLU A 198 -53.26 -31.65 -0.85
C GLU A 198 -52.64 -30.75 -1.93
N VAL A 199 -52.10 -29.61 -1.49
CA VAL A 199 -51.34 -28.67 -2.33
C VAL A 199 -49.91 -28.58 -1.78
N THR A 200 -48.92 -28.76 -2.64
CA THR A 200 -47.51 -28.67 -2.27
C THR A 200 -47.11 -27.22 -2.01
N ALA A 201 -46.48 -26.95 -0.87
CA ALA A 201 -45.83 -25.66 -0.65
C ALA A 201 -44.50 -25.59 -1.42
N THR A 202 -44.33 -24.57 -2.25
CA THR A 202 -43.15 -24.39 -3.10
C THR A 202 -41.97 -23.80 -2.34
N ASN A 203 -42.21 -22.91 -1.37
CA ASN A 203 -41.18 -22.14 -0.67
C ASN A 203 -41.60 -21.79 0.77
N LEU A 204 -40.63 -21.46 1.61
CA LEU A 204 -40.83 -21.12 3.03
C LEU A 204 -40.04 -19.86 3.40
N ASN A 205 -40.71 -18.84 3.94
CA ASN A 205 -40.12 -17.56 4.36
C ASN A 205 -39.14 -16.97 3.32
N SER A 206 -39.46 -17.11 2.03
CA SER A 206 -38.54 -16.85 0.92
C SER A 206 -38.92 -15.59 0.15
N PRO A 207 -37.94 -14.85 -0.43
CA PRO A 207 -38.19 -13.67 -1.25
C PRO A 207 -38.99 -13.94 -2.53
N VAL A 208 -39.16 -15.20 -2.96
CA VAL A 208 -39.87 -15.57 -4.20
C VAL A 208 -40.86 -16.72 -3.94
N VAL A 209 -42.10 -16.55 -4.37
CA VAL A 209 -43.07 -17.64 -4.61
C VAL A 209 -42.96 -18.07 -6.07
N ALA A 210 -42.86 -19.37 -6.34
CA ALA A 210 -42.79 -19.90 -7.71
C ALA A 210 -44.00 -19.45 -8.55
N GLU A 211 -43.82 -19.31 -9.86
CA GLU A 211 -44.92 -19.16 -10.82
C GLU A 211 -45.94 -20.29 -10.63
N ASN A 212 -47.23 -19.95 -10.59
CA ASN A 212 -48.33 -20.87 -10.27
C ASN A 212 -48.24 -21.58 -8.90
N GLY A 213 -47.29 -21.17 -8.04
CA GLY A 213 -46.95 -21.82 -6.77
C GLY A 213 -47.69 -21.28 -5.55
N VAL A 214 -47.36 -21.89 -4.40
CA VAL A 214 -47.92 -21.57 -3.08
C VAL A 214 -46.82 -21.54 -2.03
N GLY A 215 -46.52 -20.36 -1.49
CA GLY A 215 -45.50 -20.16 -0.46
C GLY A 215 -46.07 -20.11 0.96
N LEU A 216 -45.24 -20.52 1.93
CA LEU A 216 -45.54 -20.42 3.35
C LEU A 216 -44.74 -19.27 3.98
N TYR A 217 -45.42 -18.40 4.73
CA TYR A 217 -44.79 -17.35 5.53
C TYR A 217 -45.20 -17.49 6.99
N THR A 218 -44.23 -17.47 7.89
CA THR A 218 -44.40 -17.68 9.33
C THR A 218 -44.10 -16.39 10.09
N ALA A 219 -44.31 -16.38 11.41
CA ALA A 219 -43.86 -15.31 12.30
C ALA A 219 -42.36 -14.93 12.14
N LEU A 220 -41.53 -15.83 11.63
CA LEU A 220 -40.11 -15.57 11.34
C LEU A 220 -39.88 -14.71 10.09
N TRP A 221 -40.87 -14.45 9.23
CA TRP A 221 -40.65 -13.71 7.98
C TRP A 221 -40.07 -12.31 8.21
N GLY A 222 -40.62 -11.54 9.15
CA GLY A 222 -40.28 -10.12 9.34
C GLY A 222 -41.21 -9.15 8.63
N SER A 223 -40.78 -7.90 8.49
CA SER A 223 -41.63 -6.78 8.05
C SER A 223 -41.61 -6.50 6.54
N ALA A 224 -40.79 -7.19 5.74
CA ALA A 224 -40.70 -6.95 4.31
C ALA A 224 -42.01 -7.26 3.57
N SER A 225 -42.29 -6.49 2.51
CA SER A 225 -43.52 -6.62 1.73
C SER A 225 -43.54 -7.89 0.88
N ARG A 226 -44.44 -8.81 1.23
CA ARG A 226 -44.72 -10.04 0.45
C ARG A 226 -45.29 -9.77 -0.96
N ARG A 227 -45.63 -8.53 -1.31
CA ARG A 227 -45.97 -8.15 -2.70
C ARG A 227 -44.82 -8.38 -3.65
N THR A 228 -43.60 -8.08 -3.23
CA THR A 228 -42.40 -8.29 -4.04
C THR A 228 -42.22 -9.77 -4.40
N SER A 229 -42.56 -10.66 -3.47
CA SER A 229 -42.41 -12.11 -3.61
C SER A 229 -43.38 -12.80 -4.56
N VAL A 230 -44.42 -12.10 -5.04
CA VAL A 230 -45.29 -12.59 -6.12
C VAL A 230 -45.02 -11.90 -7.46
N GLY A 231 -44.11 -10.93 -7.51
CA GLY A 231 -43.68 -10.25 -8.74
C GLY A 231 -44.84 -9.66 -9.55
N ASP A 232 -45.02 -10.21 -10.75
CA ASP A 232 -45.98 -9.82 -11.78
C ASP A 232 -47.27 -10.66 -11.82
N ALA A 233 -47.54 -11.44 -10.76
CA ALA A 233 -48.70 -12.32 -10.65
C ALA A 233 -50.02 -11.65 -11.05
N GLN A 234 -50.77 -12.32 -11.93
CA GLN A 234 -52.05 -11.84 -12.43
C GLN A 234 -53.18 -12.08 -11.42
N SER A 235 -53.05 -13.12 -10.60
CA SER A 235 -53.94 -13.36 -9.45
C SER A 235 -53.15 -13.78 -8.22
N THR A 236 -53.64 -13.42 -7.03
CA THR A 236 -53.04 -13.81 -5.74
C THR A 236 -54.10 -14.12 -4.70
N VAL A 237 -53.83 -15.11 -3.84
CA VAL A 237 -54.62 -15.39 -2.64
C VAL A 237 -53.67 -15.55 -1.45
N GLU A 238 -53.89 -14.78 -0.40
CA GLU A 238 -53.24 -14.95 0.91
C GLU A 238 -54.30 -15.44 1.91
N LEU A 239 -54.11 -16.66 2.43
CA LEU A 239 -54.86 -17.17 3.57
C LEU A 239 -54.06 -16.89 4.84
N GLU A 240 -54.69 -16.34 5.88
CA GLU A 240 -54.09 -16.29 7.22
C GLU A 240 -54.65 -17.41 8.08
N LEU A 241 -53.77 -18.20 8.67
CA LEU A 241 -54.10 -19.35 9.51
C LEU A 241 -53.74 -19.10 10.97
N GLN A 242 -54.62 -19.53 11.87
CA GLN A 242 -54.33 -19.76 13.29
C GLN A 242 -54.79 -21.18 13.64
N ASP A 243 -53.92 -22.00 14.24
CA ASP A 243 -54.29 -23.34 14.74
C ASP A 243 -55.00 -24.25 13.70
N ASP A 244 -54.45 -24.31 12.47
CA ASP A 244 -55.04 -24.93 11.26
C ASP A 244 -56.39 -24.34 10.78
N VAL A 245 -56.86 -23.20 11.32
CA VAL A 245 -58.12 -22.53 10.93
C VAL A 245 -57.84 -21.23 10.17
N VAL A 246 -58.53 -21.01 9.06
CA VAL A 246 -58.46 -19.77 8.25
C VAL A 246 -59.18 -18.64 8.98
N VAL A 247 -58.45 -17.57 9.31
CA VAL A 247 -58.97 -16.38 10.03
C VAL A 247 -59.05 -15.12 9.16
N ALA A 248 -58.44 -15.13 7.97
CA ALA A 248 -58.65 -14.11 6.93
C ALA A 248 -58.37 -14.67 5.53
N VAL A 249 -59.10 -14.21 4.52
CA VAL A 249 -58.82 -14.51 3.10
C VAL A 249 -58.66 -13.22 2.29
N ARG A 250 -57.50 -13.00 1.67
CA ARG A 250 -57.15 -11.76 0.96
C ARG A 250 -56.78 -12.01 -0.50
N ARG A 251 -57.30 -11.18 -1.43
CA ARG A 251 -56.98 -11.23 -2.88
C ARG A 251 -55.68 -10.51 -3.27
N ARG A 252 -54.95 -10.00 -2.27
CA ARG A 252 -53.66 -9.31 -2.37
C ARG A 252 -52.90 -9.61 -1.07
N PRO A 253 -51.55 -9.75 -1.08
CA PRO A 253 -50.79 -9.94 0.16
C PRO A 253 -51.04 -8.82 1.17
N ALA A 254 -51.06 -9.15 2.46
CA ALA A 254 -51.01 -8.16 3.53
C ALA A 254 -49.61 -7.54 3.64
N GLU A 255 -49.52 -6.32 4.15
CA GLU A 255 -48.24 -5.72 4.54
C GLU A 255 -47.86 -6.09 5.97
N GLY A 256 -46.57 -5.91 6.29
CA GLY A 256 -46.07 -6.04 7.65
C GLY A 256 -45.89 -7.49 8.13
N PRO A 257 -45.51 -7.66 9.41
CA PRO A 257 -45.11 -8.95 9.96
C PRO A 257 -46.27 -9.92 10.15
N VAL A 258 -45.96 -11.21 10.02
CA VAL A 258 -46.85 -12.30 10.41
C VAL A 258 -46.86 -12.37 11.94
N ALA A 259 -48.04 -12.37 12.57
CA ALA A 259 -48.15 -12.41 14.02
C ALA A 259 -47.71 -13.76 14.61
N ALA A 260 -47.29 -13.76 15.87
CA ALA A 260 -46.93 -14.99 16.59
C ALA A 260 -48.09 -16.01 16.60
N GLY A 261 -47.79 -17.28 16.33
CA GLY A 261 -48.80 -18.34 16.19
C GLY A 261 -49.58 -18.32 14.86
N ARG A 262 -49.34 -17.35 13.96
CA ARG A 262 -49.93 -17.31 12.62
C ARG A 262 -49.01 -17.90 11.56
N THR A 263 -49.61 -18.47 10.53
CA THR A 263 -48.95 -18.84 9.26
C THR A 263 -49.77 -18.28 8.11
N LEU A 264 -49.13 -17.68 7.12
CA LEU A 264 -49.76 -17.27 5.87
C LEU A 264 -49.48 -18.30 4.78
N VAL A 265 -50.50 -18.63 4.02
CA VAL A 265 -50.40 -19.39 2.77
C VAL A 265 -50.61 -18.39 1.63
N LEU A 266 -49.55 -18.04 0.91
CA LEU A 266 -49.57 -17.06 -0.17
C LEU A 266 -49.38 -17.74 -1.52
N ALA A 267 -50.41 -17.74 -2.35
CA ALA A 267 -50.43 -18.33 -3.67
C ALA A 267 -50.50 -17.29 -4.79
N ARG A 268 -49.90 -17.61 -5.94
CA ARG A 268 -50.01 -16.84 -7.19
C ARG A 268 -50.57 -17.68 -8.34
N ASP A 269 -51.26 -17.01 -9.25
CA ASP A 269 -51.74 -17.55 -10.55
C ASP A 269 -52.54 -18.87 -10.37
N ALA A 270 -52.19 -19.99 -11.01
CA ALA A 270 -52.97 -21.23 -10.83
C ALA A 270 -52.97 -21.78 -9.38
N GLY A 271 -51.98 -21.43 -8.55
CA GLY A 271 -52.00 -21.70 -7.13
C GLY A 271 -53.08 -20.90 -6.39
N ALA A 272 -53.34 -19.66 -6.81
CA ALA A 272 -54.41 -18.83 -6.26
C ALA A 272 -55.80 -19.36 -6.68
N GLU A 273 -55.92 -19.92 -7.89
CA GLU A 273 -57.11 -20.64 -8.33
C GLU A 273 -57.36 -21.91 -7.49
N ALA A 274 -56.31 -22.69 -7.19
CA ALA A 274 -56.41 -23.90 -6.38
C ALA A 274 -56.97 -23.63 -4.96
N LEU A 275 -56.73 -22.42 -4.42
CA LEU A 275 -57.23 -21.94 -3.12
C LEU A 275 -58.55 -21.14 -3.21
N ALA A 276 -59.07 -20.85 -4.40
CA ALA A 276 -60.21 -19.92 -4.58
C ALA A 276 -61.53 -20.38 -3.93
N ALA A 277 -61.64 -21.67 -3.55
CA ALA A 277 -62.77 -22.22 -2.81
C ALA A 277 -62.74 -21.91 -1.30
N VAL A 278 -61.56 -21.65 -0.71
CA VAL A 278 -61.35 -21.55 0.75
C VAL A 278 -61.98 -20.28 1.34
N ARG A 279 -62.56 -20.40 2.54
CA ARG A 279 -63.28 -19.34 3.27
C ARG A 279 -62.75 -19.19 4.70
N GLU A 280 -63.14 -18.12 5.37
CA GLU A 280 -62.86 -17.92 6.79
C GLU A 280 -63.67 -18.92 7.63
N GLY A 281 -63.04 -19.51 8.65
CA GLY A 281 -63.57 -20.64 9.41
C GLY A 281 -63.21 -22.03 8.88
N ASP A 282 -62.73 -22.14 7.63
CA ASP A 282 -62.27 -23.41 7.07
C ASP A 282 -61.03 -23.95 7.80
N ARG A 283 -60.87 -25.28 7.80
CA ARG A 283 -59.63 -25.92 8.26
C ARG A 283 -58.69 -26.19 7.10
N VAL A 284 -57.53 -25.52 7.13
CA VAL A 284 -56.41 -25.72 6.21
C VAL A 284 -55.20 -26.14 7.02
N ARG A 285 -54.81 -27.41 6.93
CA ARG A 285 -53.69 -27.97 7.69
C ARG A 285 -52.38 -27.74 6.95
N VAL A 286 -51.41 -27.12 7.61
CA VAL A 286 -50.06 -26.94 7.08
C VAL A 286 -49.07 -27.85 7.79
N ARG A 287 -48.23 -28.55 7.02
CA ARG A 287 -47.07 -29.31 7.52
C ARG A 287 -45.87 -29.00 6.64
N TYR A 288 -44.71 -28.77 7.23
CA TYR A 288 -43.46 -28.67 6.47
C TYR A 288 -42.26 -29.21 7.25
N GLN A 289 -41.29 -29.75 6.53
CA GLN A 289 -40.02 -30.26 7.06
C GLN A 289 -38.91 -30.17 6.00
N PRO A 290 -37.63 -30.13 6.40
CA PRO A 290 -36.52 -30.28 5.45
C PRO A 290 -36.48 -31.73 4.93
N ARG A 291 -36.45 -31.91 3.62
CA ARG A 291 -36.22 -33.18 2.94
C ARG A 291 -34.75 -33.26 2.53
N THR A 292 -34.05 -34.19 3.16
CA THR A 292 -32.60 -34.43 3.09
C THR A 292 -32.34 -35.92 3.26
N ASP A 293 -31.23 -36.41 2.73
CA ASP A 293 -30.78 -37.82 2.80
C ASP A 293 -30.17 -38.21 4.16
N ALA A 294 -29.83 -37.24 5.01
CA ALA A 294 -29.45 -37.45 6.41
C ALA A 294 -29.87 -36.27 7.30
N ALA A 295 -29.81 -36.48 8.63
CA ALA A 295 -30.06 -35.44 9.63
C ALA A 295 -29.14 -34.22 9.42
N THR A 296 -29.62 -33.05 9.85
CA THR A 296 -28.96 -31.76 9.65
C THR A 296 -29.52 -30.79 10.67
N ASP A 297 -28.72 -30.46 11.68
CA ASP A 297 -29.13 -29.61 12.80
C ASP A 297 -28.94 -28.13 12.46
N VAL A 298 -27.88 -27.83 11.69
CA VAL A 298 -27.60 -26.52 11.10
C VAL A 298 -27.35 -26.66 9.60
N ALA A 299 -27.97 -25.79 8.80
CA ALA A 299 -27.67 -25.65 7.37
C ALA A 299 -27.67 -24.18 6.95
N VAL A 300 -26.73 -23.82 6.07
CA VAL A 300 -26.67 -22.51 5.41
C VAL A 300 -26.52 -22.71 3.90
N GLY A 301 -27.36 -22.02 3.13
CA GLY A 301 -27.39 -22.05 1.68
C GLY A 301 -26.14 -21.45 1.03
N GLY A 302 -25.82 -21.94 -0.16
CA GLY A 302 -24.84 -21.37 -1.07
C GLY A 302 -25.25 -21.62 -2.51
N ARG A 303 -24.32 -21.42 -3.46
CA ARG A 303 -24.67 -21.49 -4.90
C ARG A 303 -23.74 -22.37 -5.74
N GLN A 304 -22.44 -22.09 -5.78
CA GLN A 304 -21.50 -22.83 -6.64
C GLN A 304 -20.75 -23.90 -5.85
N VAL A 305 -20.96 -25.17 -6.20
CA VAL A 305 -20.13 -26.27 -5.68
C VAL A 305 -18.73 -26.13 -6.26
N LEU A 306 -17.74 -25.94 -5.38
CA LEU A 306 -16.33 -25.75 -5.73
C LEU A 306 -15.60 -27.09 -5.86
N LEU A 307 -15.91 -28.01 -4.94
CA LEU A 307 -15.29 -29.32 -4.82
C LEU A 307 -16.34 -30.39 -4.54
N ARG A 308 -16.20 -31.54 -5.18
CA ARG A 308 -16.89 -32.79 -4.85
C ARG A 308 -15.86 -33.91 -4.89
N ASP A 309 -15.75 -34.70 -3.83
CA ASP A 309 -14.85 -35.86 -3.70
C ASP A 309 -13.36 -35.55 -4.02
N GLY A 310 -12.91 -34.33 -3.68
CA GLY A 310 -11.56 -33.81 -3.94
C GLY A 310 -11.35 -33.24 -5.35
N VAL A 311 -12.35 -33.38 -6.24
CA VAL A 311 -12.31 -32.92 -7.63
C VAL A 311 -12.85 -31.50 -7.74
N VAL A 312 -12.05 -30.60 -8.31
CA VAL A 312 -12.45 -29.24 -8.67
C VAL A 312 -13.53 -29.32 -9.76
N GLN A 313 -14.67 -28.68 -9.53
CA GLN A 313 -15.78 -28.68 -10.49
C GLN A 313 -15.49 -27.76 -11.69
N ARG A 314 -16.29 -27.85 -12.76
CA ARG A 314 -16.23 -26.91 -13.89
C ARG A 314 -16.71 -25.53 -13.40
N LEU A 315 -15.82 -24.54 -13.47
CA LEU A 315 -16.01 -23.20 -12.91
C LEU A 315 -15.45 -22.19 -13.93
N ASP A 316 -16.34 -21.62 -14.73
CA ASP A 316 -15.99 -20.85 -15.94
C ASP A 316 -15.97 -19.33 -15.68
N ASP A 317 -15.72 -18.90 -14.44
CA ASP A 317 -15.72 -17.47 -14.07
C ASP A 317 -14.34 -16.80 -14.20
N THR A 318 -14.31 -15.65 -14.87
CA THR A 318 -13.08 -14.88 -15.10
C THR A 318 -12.93 -13.69 -14.13
N ALA A 319 -13.99 -13.36 -13.39
CA ALA A 319 -14.08 -12.20 -12.51
C ALA A 319 -13.48 -12.49 -11.12
N MET A 320 -12.65 -11.56 -10.64
CA MET A 320 -12.04 -11.62 -9.31
C MET A 320 -12.88 -10.79 -8.33
N HIS A 321 -13.33 -11.41 -7.25
CA HIS A 321 -14.20 -10.80 -6.24
C HIS A 321 -13.76 -11.23 -4.83
N PRO A 322 -14.16 -10.50 -3.78
CA PRO A 322 -14.18 -11.05 -2.43
C PRO A 322 -15.08 -12.29 -2.40
N ARG A 323 -14.68 -13.33 -1.66
CA ARG A 323 -15.36 -14.62 -1.62
C ARG A 323 -15.52 -15.10 -0.18
N THR A 324 -16.58 -15.87 0.05
CA THR A 324 -16.73 -16.70 1.24
C THR A 324 -17.03 -18.13 0.82
N ALA A 325 -16.36 -19.11 1.43
CA ALA A 325 -16.58 -20.52 1.14
C ALA A 325 -16.51 -21.35 2.42
N VAL A 326 -17.24 -22.46 2.44
CA VAL A 326 -17.17 -23.46 3.50
C VAL A 326 -17.05 -24.85 2.86
N GLY A 327 -16.23 -25.71 3.45
CA GLY A 327 -15.96 -27.05 2.95
C GLY A 327 -15.52 -28.02 4.04
N PHE A 328 -15.47 -29.31 3.68
CA PHE A 328 -15.28 -30.40 4.62
C PHE A 328 -14.22 -31.40 4.12
N SER A 329 -13.49 -32.01 5.04
CA SER A 329 -12.61 -33.15 4.79
C SER A 329 -13.38 -34.37 4.27
N ALA A 330 -12.68 -35.36 3.70
CA ALA A 330 -13.29 -36.56 3.12
C ALA A 330 -14.04 -37.45 4.14
N ASP A 331 -13.74 -37.31 5.43
CA ASP A 331 -14.42 -37.98 6.55
C ASP A 331 -15.50 -37.10 7.23
N GLY A 332 -15.72 -35.88 6.74
CA GLY A 332 -16.69 -34.91 7.28
C GLY A 332 -16.34 -34.32 8.65
N ARG A 333 -15.21 -34.68 9.27
CA ARG A 333 -14.88 -34.26 10.65
C ARG A 333 -14.23 -32.90 10.77
N ARG A 334 -13.49 -32.46 9.74
CA ARG A 334 -12.90 -31.13 9.68
C ARG A 334 -13.70 -30.25 8.74
N MET A 335 -14.25 -29.17 9.27
CA MET A 335 -14.80 -28.08 8.48
C MET A 335 -13.72 -27.00 8.30
N THR A 336 -13.69 -26.37 7.14
CA THR A 336 -12.87 -25.20 6.85
C THR A 336 -13.79 -24.10 6.33
N MET A 337 -13.88 -22.97 7.04
CA MET A 337 -14.51 -21.74 6.55
C MET A 337 -13.41 -20.80 6.03
N VAL A 338 -13.64 -20.08 4.93
CA VAL A 338 -12.66 -19.18 4.30
C VAL A 338 -13.33 -17.89 3.85
N THR A 339 -12.68 -16.76 4.13
CA THR A 339 -12.89 -15.51 3.38
C THR A 339 -11.66 -15.14 2.57
N VAL A 340 -11.88 -14.48 1.45
CA VAL A 340 -10.86 -13.83 0.63
C VAL A 340 -11.31 -12.40 0.38
N ASP A 341 -10.48 -11.43 0.73
CA ASP A 341 -10.78 -10.01 0.50
C ASP A 341 -10.69 -9.66 -0.99
N GLY A 342 -11.27 -8.54 -1.42
CA GLY A 342 -11.26 -8.16 -2.83
C GLY A 342 -11.68 -6.71 -3.08
N ARG A 343 -11.44 -6.22 -4.31
CA ARG A 343 -11.74 -4.84 -4.76
C ARG A 343 -10.94 -3.74 -4.05
N GLN A 344 -9.82 -4.11 -3.41
CA GLN A 344 -8.89 -3.22 -2.73
C GLN A 344 -7.47 -3.42 -3.29
N ALA A 345 -6.54 -2.47 -3.07
CA ALA A 345 -5.15 -2.62 -3.53
C ALA A 345 -4.50 -3.89 -2.94
N ASP A 346 -4.68 -4.09 -1.63
CA ASP A 346 -4.17 -5.22 -0.86
C ASP A 346 -4.70 -6.60 -1.27
N SER A 347 -5.84 -6.66 -1.98
CA SER A 347 -6.39 -7.92 -2.48
C SER A 347 -7.31 -7.70 -3.67
N ARG A 348 -6.97 -8.33 -4.80
CA ARG A 348 -7.82 -8.37 -6.00
C ARG A 348 -9.05 -9.28 -5.86
N GLY A 349 -9.05 -10.17 -4.86
CA GLY A 349 -9.98 -11.28 -4.75
C GLY A 349 -9.64 -12.48 -5.64
N MET A 350 -10.56 -13.44 -5.73
CA MET A 350 -10.38 -14.69 -6.47
C MET A 350 -11.52 -14.94 -7.46
N THR A 351 -11.23 -15.69 -8.53
CA THR A 351 -12.22 -16.48 -9.29
C THR A 351 -12.70 -17.68 -8.47
N LEU A 352 -13.83 -18.29 -8.79
CA LEU A 352 -14.27 -19.55 -8.15
C LEU A 352 -13.26 -20.67 -8.39
N LEU A 353 -12.58 -20.69 -9.54
CA LEU A 353 -11.54 -21.66 -9.84
C LEU A 353 -10.29 -21.50 -8.95
N GLU A 354 -9.87 -20.26 -8.65
CA GLU A 354 -8.81 -20.00 -7.66
C GLU A 354 -9.27 -20.41 -6.25
N LEU A 355 -10.50 -20.06 -5.86
CA LEU A 355 -11.10 -20.40 -4.57
C LEU A 355 -11.23 -21.93 -4.38
N ALA A 356 -11.65 -22.67 -5.40
CA ALA A 356 -11.73 -24.13 -5.37
C ALA A 356 -10.34 -24.78 -5.21
N ARG A 357 -9.30 -24.20 -5.82
CA ARG A 357 -7.91 -24.65 -5.65
C ARG A 357 -7.40 -24.38 -4.23
N LEU A 358 -7.75 -23.22 -3.63
CA LEU A 358 -7.44 -22.88 -2.24
C LEU A 358 -8.15 -23.81 -1.26
N MET A 359 -9.47 -24.01 -1.38
CA MET A 359 -10.23 -24.93 -0.52
C MET A 359 -9.63 -26.35 -0.54
N ARG A 360 -9.17 -26.81 -1.71
CA ARG A 360 -8.52 -28.11 -1.86
C ARG A 360 -7.13 -28.15 -1.22
N SER A 361 -6.35 -27.07 -1.29
CA SER A 361 -5.02 -27.02 -0.64
C SER A 361 -5.11 -26.92 0.89
N LEU A 362 -6.22 -26.35 1.40
CA LEU A 362 -6.62 -26.38 2.81
C LEU A 362 -7.24 -27.73 3.26
N GLY A 363 -7.28 -28.73 2.37
CA GLY A 363 -7.67 -30.12 2.69
C GLY A 363 -9.16 -30.44 2.55
N ALA A 364 -9.98 -29.56 1.96
CA ALA A 364 -11.38 -29.86 1.69
C ALA A 364 -11.53 -30.88 0.54
N ALA A 365 -12.39 -31.88 0.74
CA ALA A 365 -12.86 -32.81 -0.28
C ALA A 365 -14.19 -32.35 -0.91
N THR A 366 -15.07 -31.71 -0.12
CA THR A 366 -16.26 -31.01 -0.61
C THR A 366 -16.21 -29.55 -0.21
N ALA A 367 -16.70 -28.63 -1.04
CA ALA A 367 -16.75 -27.20 -0.73
C ALA A 367 -17.83 -26.47 -1.55
N LEU A 368 -18.40 -25.43 -0.95
CA LEU A 368 -19.47 -24.60 -1.48
C LEU A 368 -19.08 -23.12 -1.37
N ASN A 369 -19.30 -22.35 -2.44
CA ASN A 369 -19.22 -20.89 -2.43
C ASN A 369 -20.53 -20.31 -1.86
N LEU A 370 -20.38 -19.48 -0.83
CA LEU A 370 -21.45 -18.71 -0.17
C LEU A 370 -21.53 -17.30 -0.79
N ASP A 371 -22.28 -16.35 -0.20
CA ASP A 371 -22.28 -14.98 -0.72
C ASP A 371 -20.92 -14.29 -0.52
N GLY A 372 -20.61 -13.32 -1.39
CA GLY A 372 -19.34 -12.63 -1.41
C GLY A 372 -19.46 -11.12 -1.67
N GLY A 373 -18.42 -10.53 -2.25
CA GLY A 373 -18.37 -9.06 -2.34
C GLY A 373 -18.29 -8.43 -0.94
N GLY A 374 -19.03 -7.33 -0.72
CA GLY A 374 -19.10 -6.69 0.59
C GLY A 374 -19.77 -7.51 1.69
N SER A 375 -20.43 -8.62 1.33
CA SER A 375 -20.96 -9.57 2.30
C SER A 375 -19.86 -10.42 2.96
N SER A 376 -18.67 -10.52 2.35
CA SER A 376 -17.56 -11.34 2.84
C SER A 376 -17.01 -10.84 4.17
N THR A 377 -17.39 -11.54 5.23
CA THR A 377 -16.98 -11.25 6.61
C THR A 377 -16.61 -12.55 7.32
N LEU A 378 -15.42 -12.59 7.92
CA LEU A 378 -14.97 -13.61 8.86
C LEU A 378 -14.65 -12.97 10.20
N LEU A 379 -15.21 -13.54 11.26
CA LEU A 379 -14.98 -13.11 12.63
C LEU A 379 -14.49 -14.25 13.51
N ALA A 380 -13.70 -13.88 14.52
CA ALA A 380 -13.23 -14.78 15.57
C ALA A 380 -12.87 -13.98 16.83
N ARG A 381 -13.07 -14.60 17.99
CA ARG A 381 -12.61 -14.14 19.30
C ARG A 381 -11.17 -14.59 19.51
N GLN A 382 -10.32 -13.77 20.10
CA GLN A 382 -9.00 -14.24 20.58
C GLN A 382 -9.13 -14.76 22.03
N PRO A 383 -8.30 -15.73 22.48
CA PRO A 383 -8.43 -16.31 23.82
C PRO A 383 -8.41 -15.25 24.93
N GLY A 384 -9.45 -15.26 25.77
CA GLY A 384 -9.63 -14.33 26.87
C GLY A 384 -10.31 -13.00 26.54
N ASP A 385 -10.69 -12.75 25.28
CA ASP A 385 -11.59 -11.64 24.94
C ASP A 385 -13.06 -12.00 25.19
N SER A 386 -13.91 -11.00 25.38
CA SER A 386 -15.35 -11.15 25.54
C SER A 386 -16.13 -11.01 24.23
N ALA A 387 -15.59 -10.28 23.25
CA ALA A 387 -16.20 -10.02 21.96
C ALA A 387 -15.44 -10.69 20.81
N VAL A 388 -16.16 -11.01 19.74
CA VAL A 388 -15.57 -11.37 18.44
C VAL A 388 -15.06 -10.14 17.71
N THR A 389 -13.99 -10.29 16.92
CA THR A 389 -13.49 -9.26 16.00
C THR A 389 -13.56 -9.76 14.57
N VAL A 390 -13.80 -8.86 13.61
CA VAL A 390 -13.59 -9.13 12.18
C VAL A 390 -12.09 -9.19 11.89
N HIS A 391 -11.65 -10.14 11.07
CA HIS A 391 -10.22 -10.36 10.76
C HIS A 391 -9.83 -10.02 9.31
N ASN A 392 -10.81 -10.07 8.41
CA ASN A 392 -10.69 -9.68 7.00
C ASN A 392 -11.04 -8.19 6.79
N ALA A 393 -10.94 -7.68 5.57
CA ALA A 393 -11.33 -6.32 5.19
C ALA A 393 -12.58 -6.32 4.27
N PRO A 394 -13.79 -6.06 4.80
CA PRO A 394 -15.02 -6.01 3.99
C PRO A 394 -14.98 -4.96 2.87
N SER A 395 -15.27 -5.36 1.63
CA SER A 395 -15.04 -4.53 0.43
C SER A 395 -15.88 -3.26 0.30
N ASP A 396 -16.85 -3.07 1.20
CA ASP A 396 -17.75 -1.90 1.20
C ASP A 396 -17.27 -0.82 2.20
N GLY A 397 -16.09 -0.99 2.82
CA GLY A 397 -15.50 -0.08 3.80
C GLY A 397 -15.90 -0.36 5.26
N GLY A 398 -16.71 -1.38 5.50
CA GLY A 398 -17.19 -1.84 6.81
C GLY A 398 -18.10 -3.07 6.65
N GLU A 399 -18.50 -3.70 7.75
CA GLU A 399 -19.41 -4.84 7.70
C GLU A 399 -20.73 -4.49 7.01
N ARG A 400 -21.04 -5.19 5.92
CA ARG A 400 -22.36 -5.13 5.30
C ARG A 400 -23.39 -5.86 6.18
N PRO A 401 -24.59 -5.28 6.40
CA PRO A 401 -25.70 -6.03 6.97
C PRO A 401 -26.14 -7.20 6.06
N VAL A 402 -25.98 -8.43 6.56
CA VAL A 402 -26.37 -9.69 5.89
C VAL A 402 -27.52 -10.35 6.66
N PRO A 403 -28.33 -11.23 6.03
CA PRO A 403 -29.45 -11.87 6.73
C PRO A 403 -29.10 -13.15 7.49
N ASN A 404 -27.99 -13.83 7.17
CA ASN A 404 -27.55 -15.02 7.90
C ASN A 404 -26.04 -15.29 7.79
N GLY A 405 -25.58 -16.30 8.54
CA GLY A 405 -24.20 -16.79 8.56
C GLY A 405 -24.07 -18.15 9.24
N LEU A 406 -22.84 -18.67 9.27
CA LEU A 406 -22.49 -19.91 9.96
C LEU A 406 -21.47 -19.60 11.05
N GLY A 407 -21.81 -19.91 12.31
CA GLY A 407 -20.97 -19.67 13.47
C GLY A 407 -20.60 -20.95 14.22
N ILE A 408 -19.59 -20.82 15.09
CA ILE A 408 -19.20 -21.82 16.08
C ILE A 408 -19.39 -21.23 17.47
N THR A 409 -20.12 -21.91 18.36
CA THR A 409 -20.13 -21.60 19.80
C THR A 409 -19.17 -22.54 20.53
N ALA A 410 -18.76 -22.18 21.76
CA ALA A 410 -18.00 -23.08 22.61
C ALA A 410 -18.48 -23.08 24.07
N SER A 411 -18.58 -24.27 24.67
CA SER A 411 -18.99 -24.48 26.06
C SER A 411 -17.78 -24.70 26.97
N GLY A 412 -17.44 -23.71 27.81
CA GLY A 412 -16.29 -23.73 28.71
C GLY A 412 -16.64 -23.78 30.19
N SER A 413 -15.67 -24.15 31.03
CA SER A 413 -15.84 -24.23 32.48
C SER A 413 -15.83 -22.88 33.21
N GLY A 414 -15.41 -21.80 32.55
CA GLY A 414 -15.21 -20.49 33.18
C GLY A 414 -14.08 -20.46 34.23
N ARG A 415 -13.20 -21.47 34.26
CA ARG A 415 -12.08 -21.58 35.21
C ARG A 415 -10.76 -21.31 34.50
N LEU A 416 -9.90 -20.51 35.12
CA LEU A 416 -8.62 -20.09 34.57
C LEU A 416 -7.71 -21.28 34.17
N ALA A 417 -7.56 -21.50 32.87
CA ALA A 417 -6.73 -22.54 32.26
C ALA A 417 -5.48 -21.96 31.55
N GLY A 418 -5.49 -20.70 31.14
CA GLY A 418 -4.35 -20.03 30.52
C GLY A 418 -4.40 -18.50 30.60
N PHE A 419 -3.36 -17.85 30.07
CA PHE A 419 -3.35 -16.42 29.77
C PHE A 419 -2.89 -16.22 28.32
N ARG A 420 -3.56 -15.34 27.57
CA ARG A 420 -2.98 -14.75 26.36
C ARG A 420 -2.26 -13.47 26.77
N VAL A 421 -0.94 -13.45 26.62
CA VAL A 421 -0.11 -12.27 26.89
C VAL A 421 0.29 -11.65 25.56
N ALA A 422 0.19 -10.33 25.44
CA ALA A 422 0.51 -9.59 24.21
C ALA A 422 0.94 -8.14 24.52
N PRO A 423 1.56 -7.44 23.56
CA PRO A 423 1.59 -5.98 23.55
C PRO A 423 0.18 -5.40 23.65
N ALA A 424 0.02 -4.29 24.38
CA ALA A 424 -1.27 -3.63 24.62
C ALA A 424 -1.86 -2.92 23.37
N VAL A 425 -1.05 -2.80 22.31
CA VAL A 425 -1.50 -2.44 20.96
C VAL A 425 -0.93 -3.50 20.01
N PRO A 426 -1.77 -4.33 19.37
CA PRO A 426 -1.31 -5.28 18.36
C PRO A 426 -1.02 -4.54 17.05
N GLY A 427 0.02 -4.99 16.34
CA GLY A 427 0.40 -4.44 15.03
C GLY A 427 1.79 -4.90 14.58
N PRO A 428 2.23 -4.50 13.37
CA PRO A 428 3.60 -4.67 12.93
C PRO A 428 4.58 -4.15 13.99
N ASP A 429 5.66 -4.88 14.23
CA ASP A 429 6.74 -4.52 15.15
C ASP A 429 6.34 -4.22 16.61
N SER A 430 5.13 -4.61 17.02
CA SER A 430 4.62 -4.49 18.39
C SER A 430 5.42 -5.32 19.40
N GLU A 431 6.00 -6.43 18.96
CA GLU A 431 6.91 -7.28 19.74
C GLU A 431 8.35 -6.70 19.83
N ARG A 432 8.65 -5.58 19.15
CA ARG A 432 9.95 -4.90 19.23
C ARG A 432 9.95 -3.79 20.27
N VAL A 433 11.07 -3.65 20.98
CA VAL A 433 11.30 -2.59 21.99
C VAL A 433 12.76 -2.16 21.95
N LEU A 434 13.06 -0.86 21.94
CA LEU A 434 14.44 -0.35 21.96
C LEU A 434 15.03 -0.42 23.37
N ALA A 435 16.32 -0.73 23.49
CA ALA A 435 16.99 -0.87 24.79
C ALA A 435 16.91 0.43 25.61
N GLY A 436 16.44 0.32 26.85
CA GLY A 436 16.17 1.42 27.79
C GLY A 436 14.70 1.88 27.83
N LEU A 437 13.95 1.69 26.73
CA LEU A 437 12.56 2.14 26.60
C LEU A 437 11.56 1.07 27.06
N THR A 438 10.27 1.40 27.02
CA THR A 438 9.18 0.52 27.48
C THR A 438 8.28 0.02 26.35
N ARG A 439 7.48 -1.00 26.69
CA ARG A 439 6.33 -1.50 25.92
C ARG A 439 5.23 -1.86 26.91
N ARG A 440 4.00 -1.40 26.66
CA ARG A 440 2.85 -1.75 27.50
C ARG A 440 2.33 -3.13 27.09
N MET A 441 2.05 -3.98 28.08
CA MET A 441 1.65 -5.38 27.94
C MET A 441 0.27 -5.63 28.57
N VAL A 442 -0.47 -6.59 28.05
CA VAL A 442 -1.78 -7.06 28.54
C VAL A 442 -1.77 -8.58 28.73
N ALA A 443 -2.54 -9.08 29.70
CA ALA A 443 -2.68 -10.51 29.98
C ALA A 443 -4.15 -10.89 30.17
N HIS A 444 -4.74 -11.46 29.12
CA HIS A 444 -6.14 -11.88 29.10
C HIS A 444 -6.25 -13.29 29.69
N GLY A 445 -6.81 -13.41 30.89
CA GLY A 445 -7.10 -14.70 31.52
C GLY A 445 -8.19 -15.45 30.76
N HIS A 446 -8.02 -16.76 30.56
CA HIS A 446 -9.00 -17.56 29.83
C HIS A 446 -9.17 -18.98 30.36
N ASP A 447 -10.32 -19.58 30.05
CA ASP A 447 -10.63 -20.99 30.34
C ASP A 447 -10.14 -21.95 29.23
N GLU A 448 -10.45 -23.23 29.36
CA GLU A 448 -9.96 -24.26 28.44
C GLU A 448 -10.50 -24.17 27.01
N VAL A 449 -11.56 -23.38 26.76
CA VAL A 449 -12.07 -23.07 25.40
C VAL A 449 -11.78 -21.62 24.97
N GLY A 450 -10.86 -20.95 25.67
CA GLY A 450 -10.49 -19.56 25.39
C GLY A 450 -11.55 -18.53 25.81
N GLY A 451 -12.55 -18.93 26.62
CA GLY A 451 -13.55 -18.03 27.21
C GLY A 451 -12.92 -17.09 28.24
N PRO A 452 -13.40 -15.84 28.37
CA PRO A 452 -12.79 -14.83 29.24
C PRO A 452 -12.93 -15.18 30.73
N VAL A 453 -11.82 -15.06 31.47
CA VAL A 453 -11.78 -15.26 32.92
C VAL A 453 -11.05 -14.07 33.55
N VAL A 454 -11.80 -13.18 34.20
CA VAL A 454 -11.26 -11.99 34.90
C VAL A 454 -10.39 -12.42 36.08
N THR A 455 -9.13 -11.99 36.10
CA THR A 455 -8.18 -12.40 37.15
C THR A 455 -6.89 -11.60 37.12
N GLU A 456 -6.47 -11.07 38.26
CA GLU A 456 -5.13 -10.48 38.41
C GLU A 456 -4.02 -11.53 38.23
N PRO A 457 -3.08 -11.35 37.30
CA PRO A 457 -1.89 -12.18 37.15
C PRO A 457 -0.71 -11.67 37.98
N ARG A 458 0.30 -12.52 38.17
CA ARG A 458 1.66 -12.12 38.55
C ARG A 458 2.54 -12.08 37.31
N TRP A 459 3.34 -11.03 37.20
CA TRP A 459 4.20 -10.77 36.04
C TRP A 459 5.68 -11.09 36.34
N ARG A 460 6.42 -11.56 35.33
CA ARG A 460 7.89 -11.74 35.36
C ARG A 460 8.48 -11.66 33.95
N VAL A 461 9.81 -11.53 33.85
CA VAL A 461 10.56 -11.54 32.58
C VAL A 461 11.58 -12.68 32.57
N VAL A 462 11.81 -13.30 31.40
CA VAL A 462 12.82 -14.35 31.19
C VAL A 462 13.57 -14.12 29.88
N PRO A 463 14.91 -14.00 29.85
CA PRO A 463 15.81 -13.90 31.00
C PRO A 463 15.64 -12.57 31.76
N ALA A 464 16.20 -12.47 32.96
CA ALA A 464 16.16 -11.26 33.79
C ALA A 464 17.15 -10.16 33.31
N THR A 465 17.20 -9.90 32.00
CA THR A 465 17.96 -8.81 31.37
C THR A 465 17.15 -7.54 31.16
N SER A 466 15.85 -7.59 31.47
CA SER A 466 14.81 -6.56 31.33
C SER A 466 13.84 -6.68 32.52
N THR A 467 13.04 -5.65 32.82
CA THR A 467 12.11 -5.64 33.96
C THR A 467 10.64 -5.53 33.54
N VAL A 468 9.72 -5.81 34.47
CA VAL A 468 8.28 -5.65 34.27
C VAL A 468 7.63 -5.07 35.53
N GLU A 469 6.81 -4.04 35.36
CA GLU A 469 6.14 -3.28 36.42
C GLU A 469 4.61 -3.53 36.30
N PRO A 470 3.97 -4.20 37.28
CA PRO A 470 2.61 -4.72 37.13
C PRO A 470 1.51 -3.69 37.48
N HIS A 471 0.45 -3.66 36.68
CA HIS A 471 -0.72 -2.78 36.84
C HIS A 471 -2.02 -3.58 36.55
N HIS A 472 -2.47 -4.37 37.53
CA HIS A 472 -3.57 -5.34 37.42
C HIS A 472 -3.36 -6.31 36.23
N GLU A 473 -4.33 -6.41 35.31
CA GLU A 473 -4.29 -7.23 34.09
C GLU A 473 -3.35 -6.67 32.99
N THR A 474 -2.66 -5.57 33.28
CA THR A 474 -1.65 -4.94 32.40
C THR A 474 -0.28 -4.86 33.09
N ALA A 475 0.78 -4.58 32.33
CA ALA A 475 2.08 -4.25 32.88
C ALA A 475 2.90 -3.37 31.93
N VAL A 476 3.91 -2.69 32.46
CA VAL A 476 4.94 -1.99 31.67
C VAL A 476 6.19 -2.87 31.64
N PHE A 477 6.53 -3.38 30.46
CA PHE A 477 7.84 -4.01 30.23
C PHE A 477 8.87 -2.91 29.97
N ARG A 478 10.03 -2.96 30.62
CA ARG A 478 11.16 -2.07 30.36
C ARG A 478 12.35 -2.87 29.82
N ALA A 479 12.72 -2.57 28.59
CA ALA A 479 13.79 -3.25 27.87
C ALA A 479 15.17 -2.90 28.44
N GLY A 480 15.98 -3.91 28.76
CA GLY A 480 17.38 -3.73 29.16
C GLY A 480 18.34 -4.05 28.03
N LYS A 481 18.95 -5.24 28.03
CA LYS A 481 19.95 -5.62 27.01
C LYS A 481 19.30 -6.12 25.69
N PRO A 482 19.88 -5.81 24.51
CA PRO A 482 19.45 -6.35 23.22
C PRO A 482 19.42 -7.88 23.19
N GLY A 483 18.44 -8.45 22.48
CA GLY A 483 18.19 -9.90 22.39
C GLY A 483 16.73 -10.27 22.62
N ARG A 484 16.42 -11.58 22.68
CA ARG A 484 15.07 -12.08 22.97
C ARG A 484 14.76 -12.00 24.47
N SER A 485 13.52 -11.64 24.79
CA SER A 485 13.03 -11.47 26.17
C SER A 485 11.55 -11.82 26.26
N ALA A 486 11.18 -12.84 27.04
CA ALA A 486 9.81 -13.26 27.24
C ALA A 486 9.16 -12.55 28.44
N VAL A 487 8.01 -11.91 28.24
CA VAL A 487 7.13 -11.41 29.31
C VAL A 487 6.13 -12.50 29.67
N VAL A 488 6.09 -12.92 30.92
CA VAL A 488 5.26 -14.04 31.39
C VAL A 488 4.29 -13.56 32.47
N ALA A 489 3.01 -13.84 32.27
CA ALA A 489 1.93 -13.57 33.23
C ALA A 489 1.35 -14.89 33.74
N GLY A 490 1.04 -15.01 35.02
CA GLY A 490 0.48 -16.26 35.57
C GLY A 490 -0.09 -16.19 36.97
N ARG A 491 -0.92 -17.18 37.33
CA ARG A 491 -1.55 -17.33 38.65
C ARG A 491 -1.51 -18.79 39.08
N GLY A 492 -0.90 -19.06 40.23
CA GLY A 492 -0.71 -20.43 40.71
C GLY A 492 0.24 -21.23 39.82
N ARG A 493 -0.30 -22.24 39.11
CA ARG A 493 0.43 -23.05 38.11
C ARG A 493 0.13 -22.67 36.66
N THR A 494 -0.84 -21.78 36.44
CA THR A 494 -1.29 -21.36 35.11
C THR A 494 -0.46 -20.15 34.67
N GLU A 495 0.09 -20.18 33.45
CA GLU A 495 0.82 -19.05 32.87
C GLU A 495 0.59 -18.92 31.36
N GLY A 496 0.90 -17.74 30.85
CA GLY A 496 1.01 -17.41 29.43
C GLY A 496 2.18 -16.45 29.20
N ARG A 497 2.64 -16.31 27.96
CA ARG A 497 3.80 -15.48 27.62
C ARG A 497 3.71 -14.83 26.25
N ALA A 498 4.34 -13.66 26.14
CA ALA A 498 4.70 -13.02 24.88
C ALA A 498 6.23 -13.02 24.75
N GLU A 499 6.76 -13.37 23.59
CA GLU A 499 8.17 -13.15 23.27
C GLU A 499 8.33 -11.72 22.74
N LEU A 500 9.38 -11.01 23.15
CA LEU A 500 9.75 -9.69 22.64
C LEU A 500 11.18 -9.70 22.11
N THR A 501 11.45 -8.86 21.11
CA THR A 501 12.79 -8.58 20.61
C THR A 501 13.25 -7.23 21.12
N VAL A 502 14.22 -7.23 22.04
CA VAL A 502 14.91 -6.01 22.44
C VAL A 502 15.94 -5.66 21.37
N LEU A 503 15.72 -4.51 20.73
CA LEU A 503 16.61 -3.91 19.73
C LEU A 503 17.82 -3.24 20.41
N GLY A 504 18.70 -2.62 19.62
CA GLY A 504 19.77 -1.77 20.15
C GLY A 504 19.24 -0.57 20.97
N PRO A 505 20.13 0.18 21.63
CA PRO A 505 19.75 1.48 22.19
C PRO A 505 19.34 2.42 21.04
N PRO A 506 18.36 3.32 21.26
CA PRO A 506 17.93 4.24 20.22
C PRO A 506 19.10 5.14 19.80
N ALA A 507 19.34 5.20 18.49
CA ALA A 507 20.38 6.02 17.86
C ALA A 507 19.79 7.22 17.10
N ARG A 508 18.54 7.10 16.63
CA ARG A 508 17.73 8.19 16.06
C ARG A 508 16.27 8.06 16.50
N ILE A 509 15.57 9.19 16.56
CA ILE A 509 14.11 9.24 16.60
C ILE A 509 13.59 10.11 15.46
N GLY A 510 12.33 9.90 15.09
CA GLY A 510 11.57 10.69 14.13
C GLY A 510 10.08 10.61 14.45
N VAL A 511 9.24 11.04 13.52
CA VAL A 511 7.78 10.95 13.62
C VAL A 511 7.19 10.40 12.32
N ASP A 512 6.03 9.73 12.42
CA ASP A 512 5.32 9.20 11.25
C ASP A 512 4.59 10.27 10.40
N THR A 513 4.63 11.53 10.82
CA THR A 513 4.30 12.68 9.97
C THR A 513 5.14 13.90 10.32
N GLY A 514 5.76 14.52 9.31
CA GLY A 514 6.50 15.78 9.47
C GLY A 514 5.62 17.00 9.79
N ARG A 515 4.28 16.88 9.66
CA ARG A 515 3.35 17.97 10.00
C ARG A 515 1.93 17.48 10.34
N VAL A 516 1.38 17.98 11.45
CA VAL A 516 -0.05 17.84 11.75
C VAL A 516 -0.78 19.14 11.38
N ALA A 517 -1.74 19.05 10.46
CA ALA A 517 -2.59 20.16 10.04
C ALA A 517 -4.02 19.98 10.55
N LEU A 518 -4.52 20.96 11.32
CA LEU A 518 -5.86 20.98 11.89
C LEU A 518 -6.67 22.11 11.27
N SER A 519 -7.89 21.83 10.79
CA SER A 519 -8.70 22.82 10.06
C SER A 519 -9.27 23.95 10.92
N GLY A 520 -9.32 23.79 12.25
CA GLY A 520 -9.85 24.77 13.20
C GLY A 520 -10.25 24.10 14.53
N PRO A 521 -11.05 24.76 15.38
CA PRO A 521 -11.50 24.20 16.67
C PRO A 521 -12.23 22.88 16.50
N GLY A 522 -11.98 21.92 17.39
CA GLY A 522 -12.58 20.59 17.36
C GLY A 522 -12.00 19.64 16.28
N ALA A 523 -11.14 20.12 15.38
CA ALA A 523 -10.37 19.25 14.52
C ALA A 523 -9.32 18.47 15.34
N ARG A 524 -9.06 17.22 14.93
CA ARG A 524 -8.12 16.30 15.57
C ARG A 524 -7.12 15.74 14.58
N GLY A 525 -5.87 15.64 15.04
CA GLY A 525 -4.78 14.98 14.34
C GLY A 525 -4.13 13.91 15.21
N ARG A 526 -3.20 13.16 14.62
CA ARG A 526 -2.43 12.10 15.28
C ARG A 526 -0.99 12.14 14.79
N PHE A 527 -0.07 11.67 15.63
CA PHE A 527 1.29 11.33 15.25
C PHE A 527 1.84 10.27 16.21
N ARG A 528 2.89 9.57 15.81
CA ARG A 528 3.63 8.59 16.61
C ARG A 528 5.11 8.93 16.55
N VAL A 529 5.82 8.75 17.66
CA VAL A 529 7.28 8.88 17.71
C VAL A 529 7.89 7.54 17.32
N LEU A 530 8.70 7.53 16.28
CA LEU A 530 9.42 6.35 15.81
C LEU A 530 10.85 6.41 16.33
N GLY A 531 11.38 5.27 16.79
CA GLY A 531 12.77 5.13 17.20
C GLY A 531 13.47 4.04 16.39
N HIS A 532 14.76 4.26 16.09
CA HIS A 532 15.60 3.23 15.47
C HIS A 532 16.94 3.12 16.18
N ASP A 533 17.50 1.91 16.20
CA ASP A 533 18.88 1.67 16.64
C ASP A 533 19.91 1.99 15.55
N ALA A 534 21.19 1.72 15.85
CA ALA A 534 22.31 2.00 14.94
C ALA A 534 22.37 1.07 13.70
N ASP A 535 21.71 -0.09 13.75
CA ASP A 535 21.49 -0.97 12.59
C ASP A 535 20.21 -0.57 11.82
N GLY A 536 19.46 0.43 12.29
CA GLY A 536 18.24 0.91 11.64
C GLY A 536 16.99 0.09 11.96
N PHE A 537 17.05 -0.91 12.85
CA PHE A 537 15.87 -1.63 13.30
C PHE A 537 14.92 -0.66 14.02
N GLY A 538 13.67 -0.59 13.56
CA GLY A 538 12.67 0.37 14.03
C GLY A 538 11.60 -0.20 14.94
N THR A 539 10.94 0.66 15.71
CA THR A 539 9.61 0.47 16.32
C THR A 539 9.05 1.82 16.79
N TRP A 540 7.77 1.91 17.15
CA TRP A 540 7.23 3.11 17.80
C TRP A 540 7.60 3.14 19.30
N VAL A 541 7.79 4.34 19.82
CA VAL A 541 8.08 4.59 21.24
C VAL A 541 6.77 4.77 22.02
N GLU A 542 6.65 4.15 23.20
CA GLU A 542 5.50 4.39 24.08
C GLU A 542 5.42 5.87 24.48
N PRO A 543 4.23 6.48 24.55
CA PRO A 543 4.05 7.86 25.01
C PRO A 543 4.62 8.17 26.40
N ALA A 544 4.87 7.15 27.22
CA ALA A 544 5.47 7.27 28.55
C ALA A 544 7.00 7.48 28.54
N ASP A 545 7.70 7.18 27.43
CA ASP A 545 9.14 7.43 27.26
C ASP A 545 9.42 8.69 26.40
N VAL A 546 8.39 9.48 26.07
CA VAL A 546 8.47 10.68 25.23
C VAL A 546 8.16 11.93 26.05
N GLU A 547 9.10 12.88 26.10
CA GLU A 547 8.82 14.24 26.56
C GLU A 547 8.43 15.13 25.37
N LEU A 548 7.41 15.98 25.55
CA LEU A 548 6.92 16.91 24.51
C LEU A 548 6.97 18.36 24.99
N ASP A 549 7.51 19.24 24.16
CA ASP A 549 7.54 20.70 24.35
C ASP A 549 6.86 21.40 23.15
N TYR A 550 5.85 22.23 23.42
CA TYR A 550 4.95 22.88 22.45
C TYR A 550 4.09 23.99 23.09
N ASP A 551 3.50 24.88 22.28
CA ASP A 551 2.57 25.91 22.79
C ASP A 551 1.17 25.35 23.04
N GLN A 552 0.85 25.12 24.32
CA GLN A 552 -0.44 24.65 24.81
C GLN A 552 -1.63 25.59 24.55
N LYS A 553 -1.38 26.83 24.09
CA LYS A 553 -2.42 27.77 23.63
C LYS A 553 -2.88 27.47 22.21
N VAL A 554 -2.04 26.83 21.39
CA VAL A 554 -2.34 26.52 19.98
C VAL A 554 -3.00 25.15 19.86
N VAL A 555 -2.44 24.13 20.52
CA VAL A 555 -2.97 22.76 20.56
C VAL A 555 -2.88 22.16 21.96
N ARG A 556 -3.59 21.06 22.19
CA ARG A 556 -3.35 20.15 23.31
C ARG A 556 -2.93 18.80 22.74
N ILE A 557 -1.86 18.22 23.27
CA ILE A 557 -1.36 16.92 22.87
C ILE A 557 -1.53 15.96 24.05
N SER A 558 -2.15 14.82 23.83
CA SER A 558 -2.42 13.80 24.84
C SER A 558 -1.99 12.40 24.35
N PRO A 559 -1.47 11.54 25.24
CA PRO A 559 -1.19 10.14 24.91
C PRO A 559 -2.42 9.38 24.41
N ASP A 560 -2.23 8.56 23.39
CA ASP A 560 -3.16 7.54 22.92
C ASP A 560 -2.40 6.23 22.63
N ARG A 561 -3.13 5.13 22.43
CA ARG A 561 -2.68 3.74 22.17
C ARG A 561 -1.19 3.54 21.91
N ASP A 562 -0.71 3.97 20.75
CA ASP A 562 0.65 3.82 20.19
C ASP A 562 1.31 5.18 19.85
N GLY A 563 0.82 6.29 20.41
CA GLY A 563 1.33 7.63 20.12
C GLY A 563 0.49 8.74 20.74
N PHE A 564 0.11 9.74 19.93
CA PHE A 564 -0.49 10.97 20.45
C PHE A 564 -1.68 11.44 19.61
N VAL A 565 -2.69 11.99 20.30
CA VAL A 565 -3.77 12.78 19.70
C VAL A 565 -3.48 14.26 19.90
N VAL A 566 -3.75 15.06 18.86
CA VAL A 566 -3.57 16.51 18.84
C VAL A 566 -4.94 17.16 18.64
N ASP A 567 -5.46 17.83 19.67
CA ASP A 567 -6.69 18.63 19.63
C ASP A 567 -6.34 20.11 19.40
N ALA A 568 -7.10 20.80 18.53
CA ALA A 568 -6.98 22.25 18.35
C ALA A 568 -7.43 23.02 19.61
N ALA A 569 -6.60 23.94 20.12
CA ALA A 569 -6.90 24.77 21.30
C ALA A 569 -7.24 26.24 20.96
N ALA A 570 -6.95 26.67 19.74
CA ALA A 570 -7.27 28.00 19.20
C ALA A 570 -8.05 27.89 17.87
N GLU A 571 -8.58 29.01 17.38
CA GLU A 571 -9.17 29.09 16.03
C GLU A 571 -8.10 29.05 14.93
N SER A 572 -6.94 29.64 15.20
CA SER A 572 -5.80 29.71 14.30
C SER A 572 -4.51 29.82 15.09
N GLY A 573 -3.43 29.18 14.62
CA GLY A 573 -2.12 29.26 15.23
C GLY A 573 -1.11 28.25 14.66
N ALA A 574 0.13 28.35 15.10
CA ALA A 574 1.20 27.42 14.74
C ALA A 574 2.17 27.20 15.90
N THR A 575 2.70 25.99 16.03
CA THR A 575 3.72 25.65 17.03
C THR A 575 4.64 24.55 16.51
N VAL A 576 5.92 24.60 16.88
CA VAL A 576 6.85 23.47 16.66
C VAL A 576 6.72 22.55 17.85
N VAL A 577 6.41 21.28 17.61
CA VAL A 577 6.48 20.26 18.66
C VAL A 577 7.88 19.69 18.68
N THR A 578 8.55 19.80 19.82
CA THR A 578 9.84 19.13 20.07
C THR A 578 9.57 17.86 20.87
N ALA A 579 9.79 16.70 20.26
CA ALA A 579 9.73 15.41 20.93
C ALA A 579 11.12 14.95 21.37
N ARG A 580 11.23 14.41 22.58
CA ARG A 580 12.50 13.92 23.16
C ARG A 580 12.34 12.50 23.67
N VAL A 581 13.36 11.68 23.45
CA VAL A 581 13.46 10.32 24.00
C VAL A 581 14.87 10.14 24.56
N GLY A 582 15.00 10.25 25.88
CA GLY A 582 16.29 10.38 26.54
C GLY A 582 17.09 11.58 26.02
N GLY A 583 18.28 11.32 25.46
CA GLY A 583 19.13 12.37 24.87
C GLY A 583 18.80 12.73 23.41
N LEU A 584 17.89 12.01 22.75
CA LEU A 584 17.53 12.24 21.35
C LEU A 584 16.37 13.24 21.24
N VAL A 585 16.34 13.98 20.12
CA VAL A 585 15.36 15.03 19.85
C VAL A 585 14.92 14.95 18.38
N THR A 586 13.63 15.13 18.12
CA THR A 586 13.10 15.44 16.78
C THR A 586 12.04 16.54 16.84
N ARG A 587 11.81 17.24 15.72
CA ARG A 587 10.92 18.40 15.60
C ARG A 587 9.99 18.26 14.41
N PHE A 588 8.72 18.61 14.61
CA PHE A 588 7.74 18.65 13.54
C PHE A 588 6.75 19.81 13.73
N GLY A 589 6.06 20.18 12.66
CA GLY A 589 5.15 21.32 12.66
C GLY A 589 3.73 20.93 13.07
N VAL A 590 3.08 21.75 13.89
CA VAL A 590 1.63 21.67 14.13
C VAL A 590 0.99 23.01 13.82
N THR A 591 -0.02 23.03 12.95
CA THR A 591 -0.73 24.26 12.55
C THR A 591 -2.23 24.08 12.58
N VAL A 592 -2.91 25.08 13.15
CA VAL A 592 -4.36 25.13 13.34
C VAL A 592 -4.93 26.27 12.52
N GLY A 593 -6.06 26.02 11.85
CA GLY A 593 -6.77 26.99 11.04
C GLY A 593 -6.08 27.25 9.69
N THR A 594 -6.87 27.72 8.73
CA THR A 594 -6.34 28.24 7.46
C THR A 594 -7.04 29.55 7.09
N ARG A 595 -6.33 30.44 6.41
CA ARG A 595 -6.87 31.66 5.82
C ARG A 595 -7.06 31.45 4.33
N ARG A 596 -8.30 31.54 3.85
CA ARG A 596 -8.57 31.61 2.41
C ARG A 596 -8.11 32.97 1.86
N GLN A 597 -7.26 32.95 0.84
CA GLN A 597 -6.78 34.10 0.09
C GLN A 597 -7.06 33.87 -1.40
N VAL A 598 -7.63 34.86 -2.09
CA VAL A 598 -7.72 34.85 -3.56
C VAL A 598 -6.32 35.06 -4.13
N VAL A 599 -5.92 34.19 -5.06
CA VAL A 599 -4.63 34.24 -5.77
C VAL A 599 -4.79 34.66 -7.24
N SER A 600 -5.95 34.40 -7.84
CA SER A 600 -6.40 35.08 -9.06
C SER A 600 -7.93 35.10 -9.13
N THR A 601 -8.47 36.23 -9.60
CA THR A 601 -9.89 36.42 -9.93
C THR A 601 -10.30 35.74 -11.23
N MET A 602 -9.36 35.11 -11.96
CA MET A 602 -9.56 34.43 -13.27
C MET A 602 -10.00 35.34 -14.44
N ASP A 603 -10.72 36.44 -14.19
CA ASP A 603 -11.28 37.43 -15.11
C ASP A 603 -10.32 37.93 -16.22
N LYS A 604 -9.02 38.01 -15.94
CA LYS A 604 -8.00 38.47 -16.91
C LYS A 604 -7.59 37.36 -17.87
N LEU A 605 -8.31 37.23 -18.97
CA LEU A 605 -7.99 36.31 -20.09
C LEU A 605 -6.52 36.33 -20.55
N ALA A 606 -5.80 37.45 -20.41
CA ALA A 606 -4.39 37.58 -20.81
C ALA A 606 -3.38 36.84 -19.91
N GLU A 607 -3.77 36.39 -18.70
CA GLU A 607 -2.93 35.60 -17.78
C GLU A 607 -2.97 34.08 -18.11
N TRP A 608 -3.81 33.66 -19.08
CA TRP A 608 -4.14 32.26 -19.34
C TRP A 608 -4.02 31.84 -20.83
N ARG A 609 -3.81 30.55 -21.10
CA ARG A 609 -3.95 29.95 -22.45
C ARG A 609 -4.72 28.64 -22.45
N ALA A 610 -5.54 28.44 -23.47
CA ALA A 610 -6.09 27.14 -23.84
C ALA A 610 -4.99 26.19 -24.35
N SER A 611 -5.05 24.91 -23.98
CA SER A 611 -4.40 23.83 -24.73
C SER A 611 -5.21 22.53 -24.60
N VAL A 612 -4.85 21.51 -25.38
CA VAL A 612 -5.61 20.25 -25.49
C VAL A 612 -4.70 19.02 -25.53
N TYR A 613 -5.23 17.87 -25.13
CA TYR A 613 -4.62 16.57 -25.40
C TYR A 613 -5.69 15.49 -25.65
N PRO A 614 -5.52 14.61 -26.66
CA PRO A 614 -4.65 14.78 -27.83
C PRO A 614 -5.22 15.87 -28.77
N SER A 615 -4.51 16.18 -29.86
CA SER A 615 -4.82 17.32 -30.75
C SER A 615 -6.20 17.30 -31.46
N VAL A 616 -6.95 16.19 -31.39
CA VAL A 616 -8.33 16.09 -31.88
C VAL A 616 -9.36 16.75 -30.96
N VAL A 617 -8.99 17.01 -29.70
CA VAL A 617 -9.82 17.65 -28.66
C VAL A 617 -9.90 19.17 -28.90
N GLY A 618 -10.97 19.82 -28.44
CA GLY A 618 -11.12 21.28 -28.50
C GLY A 618 -11.12 21.95 -27.12
N ALA A 619 -10.50 23.12 -27.02
CA ALA A 619 -10.53 23.99 -25.84
C ALA A 619 -10.42 25.46 -26.27
N ARG A 620 -11.28 26.32 -25.73
CA ARG A 620 -11.26 27.76 -25.96
C ARG A 620 -11.55 28.52 -24.66
N LEU A 621 -10.85 29.63 -24.45
CA LEU A 621 -11.12 30.53 -23.33
C LEU A 621 -11.92 31.77 -23.77
N SER A 622 -12.74 32.29 -22.87
CA SER A 622 -13.35 33.62 -22.97
C SER A 622 -13.49 34.25 -21.58
N THR A 623 -13.68 35.57 -21.52
CA THR A 623 -14.31 36.18 -20.34
C THR A 623 -15.77 35.74 -20.22
N ALA A 624 -16.29 35.74 -19.00
CA ALA A 624 -17.70 35.51 -18.67
C ALA A 624 -18.05 36.27 -17.39
N ASP A 625 -19.33 36.30 -17.03
CA ASP A 625 -19.75 36.78 -15.71
C ASP A 625 -19.32 35.78 -14.63
N GLY A 626 -18.67 36.28 -13.59
CA GLY A 626 -18.26 35.52 -12.42
C GLY A 626 -19.41 35.31 -11.42
N ARG A 627 -19.05 34.89 -10.22
CA ARG A 627 -19.92 34.78 -9.06
C ARG A 627 -20.13 36.15 -8.41
N ASP A 628 -19.05 36.87 -8.20
CA ASP A 628 -18.99 38.17 -7.51
C ASP A 628 -18.14 39.19 -8.32
N GLY A 629 -18.08 39.03 -9.66
CA GLY A 629 -17.25 39.84 -10.56
C GLY A 629 -17.28 39.35 -12.01
N GLY A 630 -16.15 39.46 -12.72
CA GLY A 630 -15.91 38.71 -13.97
C GLY A 630 -15.24 37.36 -13.67
N GLY A 631 -15.25 36.45 -14.63
CA GLY A 631 -14.60 35.13 -14.53
C GLY A 631 -14.14 34.59 -15.88
N LEU A 632 -13.54 33.40 -15.88
CA LEU A 632 -12.96 32.75 -17.05
C LEU A 632 -13.81 31.56 -17.50
N ALA A 633 -14.37 31.63 -18.69
CA ALA A 633 -15.04 30.51 -19.32
C ALA A 633 -14.04 29.59 -20.04
N LEU A 634 -14.21 28.28 -19.89
CA LEU A 634 -13.59 27.25 -20.71
C LEU A 634 -14.70 26.52 -21.49
N ASP A 635 -14.80 26.79 -22.79
CA ASP A 635 -15.56 25.97 -23.73
C ASP A 635 -14.71 24.78 -24.18
N TYR A 636 -15.24 23.55 -24.11
CA TYR A 636 -14.45 22.33 -24.37
C TYR A 636 -15.18 21.27 -25.20
N ARG A 637 -14.41 20.46 -25.95
CA ARG A 637 -14.87 19.35 -26.78
C ARG A 637 -14.03 18.08 -26.53
N LEU A 638 -14.49 17.21 -25.62
CA LEU A 638 -13.86 15.92 -25.32
C LEU A 638 -14.44 14.83 -26.23
N THR A 639 -14.20 14.95 -27.54
CA THR A 639 -14.73 14.04 -28.58
C THR A 639 -13.68 13.71 -29.65
N GLY A 640 -13.89 12.63 -30.40
CA GLY A 640 -13.07 12.27 -31.58
C GLY A 640 -11.91 11.30 -31.30
N THR A 641 -11.87 10.66 -30.13
CA THR A 641 -10.94 9.54 -29.83
C THR A 641 -11.44 8.76 -28.61
N THR A 642 -11.03 7.49 -28.50
CA THR A 642 -11.26 6.63 -27.32
C THR A 642 -10.21 6.84 -26.21
N ALA A 643 -9.04 7.41 -26.53
CA ALA A 643 -7.99 7.73 -25.56
C ALA A 643 -8.38 8.86 -24.59
N THR A 644 -7.62 9.04 -23.50
CA THR A 644 -7.82 10.13 -22.52
C THR A 644 -7.86 11.50 -23.20
N ARG A 645 -8.95 12.25 -23.00
CA ARG A 645 -9.17 13.59 -23.60
C ARG A 645 -9.12 14.64 -22.50
N ALA A 646 -8.35 15.71 -22.67
CA ALA A 646 -8.22 16.80 -21.71
C ALA A 646 -8.20 18.19 -22.37
N ALA A 647 -8.83 19.17 -21.71
CA ALA A 647 -8.86 20.58 -22.08
C ALA A 647 -8.29 21.42 -20.93
N TYR A 648 -7.20 22.15 -21.19
CA TYR A 648 -6.38 22.81 -20.18
C TYR A 648 -6.50 24.34 -20.22
N VAL A 649 -6.53 24.94 -19.02
CA VAL A 649 -6.33 26.36 -18.74
C VAL A 649 -4.93 26.51 -18.12
N ASN A 650 -3.95 26.95 -18.89
CA ASN A 650 -2.55 27.06 -18.45
C ASN A 650 -2.26 28.50 -17.99
N ALA A 651 -1.54 28.66 -16.88
CA ALA A 651 -1.08 29.96 -16.39
C ALA A 651 0.25 30.35 -17.06
N GLU A 652 0.34 31.56 -17.60
CA GLU A 652 1.57 32.07 -18.23
C GLU A 652 1.99 33.44 -17.66
N PRO A 653 3.04 33.52 -16.82
CA PRO A 653 3.79 32.41 -16.21
C PRO A 653 2.99 31.65 -15.15
N ALA A 654 3.51 30.50 -14.71
CA ALA A 654 2.90 29.71 -13.63
C ALA A 654 2.68 30.55 -12.35
N LEU A 655 1.43 30.64 -11.90
CA LEU A 655 0.98 31.57 -10.87
C LEU A 655 1.49 31.14 -9.48
N ALA A 656 2.22 32.02 -8.79
CA ALA A 656 2.75 31.72 -7.46
C ALA A 656 1.64 31.65 -6.39
N LEU A 657 1.62 30.53 -5.65
CA LEU A 657 0.78 30.39 -4.45
C LEU A 657 1.56 30.93 -3.24
N PRO A 658 0.89 31.48 -2.21
CA PRO A 658 1.58 31.94 -1.01
C PRO A 658 2.25 30.79 -0.25
N ALA A 659 3.33 31.09 0.45
CA ALA A 659 3.98 30.13 1.35
C ALA A 659 2.99 29.60 2.40
N GLY A 660 3.07 28.30 2.71
CA GLY A 660 2.16 27.66 3.66
C GLY A 660 0.76 27.33 3.13
N THR A 661 0.53 27.40 1.81
CA THR A 661 -0.72 26.93 1.19
C THR A 661 -0.92 25.44 1.44
N GLN A 662 -2.01 25.08 2.13
CA GLN A 662 -2.42 23.70 2.45
C GLN A 662 -3.55 23.18 1.54
N ARG A 663 -4.37 24.07 0.97
CA ARG A 663 -5.39 23.70 -0.02
C ARG A 663 -5.42 24.72 -1.16
N ILE A 664 -5.73 24.25 -2.36
CA ILE A 664 -6.06 25.09 -3.52
C ILE A 664 -7.51 24.84 -3.92
N GLY A 665 -8.25 25.89 -4.24
CA GLY A 665 -9.65 25.82 -4.62
C GLY A 665 -10.06 26.91 -5.60
N VAL A 666 -11.27 26.78 -6.13
CA VAL A 666 -11.83 27.67 -7.17
C VAL A 666 -13.37 27.57 -7.14
N TRP A 667 -14.08 28.66 -7.46
CA TRP A 667 -15.50 28.59 -7.75
C TRP A 667 -15.72 28.13 -9.19
N VAL A 668 -16.64 27.19 -9.37
CA VAL A 668 -16.94 26.59 -10.66
C VAL A 668 -18.44 26.66 -10.92
N ASN A 669 -18.81 27.39 -11.97
CA ASN A 669 -20.14 27.31 -12.55
C ASN A 669 -20.18 26.04 -13.43
N GLY A 670 -20.85 25.00 -12.93
CA GLY A 670 -20.88 23.68 -13.57
C GLY A 670 -21.90 23.58 -14.70
N ASP A 671 -21.68 22.63 -15.61
CA ASP A 671 -22.54 22.32 -16.76
C ASP A 671 -23.27 20.96 -16.64
N GLY A 672 -23.11 20.26 -15.52
CA GLY A 672 -23.68 18.94 -15.27
C GLY A 672 -23.15 17.81 -16.16
N ARG A 673 -22.09 18.02 -16.95
CA ARG A 673 -21.57 17.00 -17.87
C ARG A 673 -20.76 15.89 -17.20
N GLY A 674 -20.33 16.10 -15.96
CA GLY A 674 -19.59 15.10 -15.18
C GLY A 674 -18.16 14.89 -15.66
N ALA A 675 -17.48 15.95 -16.12
CA ALA A 675 -16.05 15.91 -16.44
C ALA A 675 -15.20 15.93 -15.16
N TRP A 676 -14.03 15.26 -15.15
CA TRP A 676 -13.13 15.26 -14.00
C TRP A 676 -12.30 16.55 -14.00
N LEU A 677 -12.51 17.42 -13.02
CA LEU A 677 -11.79 18.69 -12.84
C LEU A 677 -10.54 18.49 -11.98
N ARG A 678 -9.39 18.93 -12.50
CA ARG A 678 -8.06 18.69 -11.94
C ARG A 678 -7.19 19.94 -12.04
N THR A 679 -6.06 19.93 -11.34
CA THR A 679 -5.04 20.98 -11.41
C THR A 679 -3.64 20.39 -11.33
N THR A 680 -2.64 21.07 -11.89
CA THR A 680 -1.22 20.72 -11.73
C THR A 680 -0.49 21.85 -11.02
N LEU A 681 0.20 21.51 -9.95
CA LEU A 681 1.13 22.37 -9.21
C LEU A 681 2.57 22.04 -9.62
N VAL A 682 3.47 23.03 -9.57
CA VAL A 682 4.91 22.88 -9.79
C VAL A 682 5.67 23.65 -8.71
N ASP A 683 6.72 23.08 -8.14
CA ASP A 683 7.42 23.61 -6.96
C ASP A 683 8.57 24.59 -7.33
N ALA A 684 9.55 24.75 -6.43
CA ALA A 684 10.79 25.49 -6.69
C ALA A 684 11.83 24.70 -7.53
N THR A 685 11.81 23.37 -7.49
CA THR A 685 12.79 22.48 -8.16
C THR A 685 12.42 22.11 -9.59
N GLY A 686 11.13 22.12 -9.92
CA GLY A 686 10.56 21.66 -11.19
C GLY A 686 9.62 20.45 -11.02
N THR A 687 9.57 19.85 -9.82
CA THR A 687 8.67 18.75 -9.46
C THR A 687 7.21 19.17 -9.63
N THR A 688 6.43 18.34 -10.34
CA THR A 688 5.00 18.58 -10.59
C THR A 688 4.11 17.57 -9.86
N ALA A 689 3.06 18.05 -9.18
CA ALA A 689 2.02 17.18 -8.64
C ALA A 689 0.64 17.54 -9.24
N THR A 690 -0.17 16.51 -9.53
CA THR A 690 -1.53 16.69 -10.05
C THR A 690 -2.56 16.38 -8.97
N VAL A 691 -3.53 17.27 -8.81
CA VAL A 691 -4.52 17.27 -7.71
C VAL A 691 -5.94 17.26 -8.28
N ASP A 692 -6.82 16.44 -7.71
CA ASP A 692 -8.23 16.35 -8.09
C ASP A 692 -9.06 17.42 -7.38
N LEU A 693 -9.65 18.38 -8.11
CA LEU A 693 -10.56 19.38 -7.54
C LEU A 693 -12.00 18.84 -7.43
N ALA A 694 -12.45 18.11 -8.44
CA ALA A 694 -13.71 17.36 -8.40
C ALA A 694 -13.68 16.17 -9.37
N ARG A 695 -13.99 14.96 -8.89
CA ARG A 695 -13.96 13.74 -9.74
C ARG A 695 -15.03 13.73 -10.84
N ALA A 696 -16.09 14.51 -10.70
CA ALA A 696 -17.05 14.81 -11.74
C ALA A 696 -17.67 16.19 -11.49
N VAL A 697 -17.82 17.02 -12.54
CA VAL A 697 -18.63 18.26 -12.52
C VAL A 697 -20.07 17.90 -12.87
N ASP A 698 -20.76 17.25 -11.93
CA ASP A 698 -22.12 16.72 -12.07
C ASP A 698 -23.24 17.71 -11.70
N TRP A 699 -22.88 18.91 -11.23
CA TRP A 699 -23.79 19.99 -10.87
C TRP A 699 -23.90 21.06 -11.95
N THR A 700 -24.99 21.84 -11.89
CA THR A 700 -25.16 23.11 -12.60
C THR A 700 -25.14 24.28 -11.62
N GLY A 701 -24.56 25.42 -12.00
CA GLY A 701 -24.46 26.59 -11.13
C GLY A 701 -23.16 26.64 -10.31
N TRP A 702 -22.99 27.70 -9.50
CA TRP A 702 -21.77 27.97 -8.73
C TRP A 702 -21.59 27.02 -7.54
N ARG A 703 -20.52 26.23 -7.55
CA ARG A 703 -20.02 25.42 -6.43
C ARG A 703 -18.56 25.77 -6.14
N TYR A 704 -18.19 25.85 -4.87
CA TYR A 704 -16.79 25.93 -4.48
C TYR A 704 -16.21 24.52 -4.42
N VAL A 705 -15.04 24.31 -5.03
CA VAL A 705 -14.31 23.05 -4.96
C VAL A 705 -12.86 23.32 -4.59
N ASP A 706 -12.32 22.51 -3.69
CA ASP A 706 -10.94 22.64 -3.21
C ASP A 706 -10.34 21.30 -2.81
N ALA A 707 -9.01 21.24 -2.83
CA ALA A 707 -8.24 20.03 -2.62
C ALA A 707 -6.92 20.32 -1.89
N PRO A 708 -6.38 19.38 -1.10
CA PRO A 708 -5.13 19.57 -0.40
C PRO A 708 -3.96 19.73 -1.36
N VAL A 709 -3.01 20.60 -1.00
CA VAL A 709 -1.69 20.63 -1.64
C VAL A 709 -0.88 19.44 -1.12
N PRO A 710 -0.29 18.60 -1.99
CA PRO A 710 0.57 17.50 -1.56
C PRO A 710 1.75 17.99 -0.71
N THR A 711 2.09 17.24 0.33
CA THR A 711 3.15 17.56 1.29
C THR A 711 4.56 17.57 0.68
N GLY A 712 4.72 17.01 -0.52
CA GLY A 712 5.99 16.81 -1.21
C GLY A 712 6.54 17.94 -2.08
N LEU A 713 5.84 19.08 -2.21
CA LEU A 713 6.29 20.18 -3.07
C LEU A 713 7.26 21.11 -2.32
N ALA A 714 8.49 21.25 -2.81
CA ALA A 714 9.52 22.02 -2.12
C ALA A 714 9.33 23.54 -2.26
N GLY A 715 9.24 24.23 -1.12
CA GLY A 715 9.11 25.69 -1.03
C GLY A 715 7.68 26.19 -1.22
N ALA A 716 7.52 27.28 -1.99
CA ALA A 716 6.22 27.85 -2.33
C ALA A 716 5.80 27.34 -3.72
N PRO A 717 4.76 26.47 -3.84
CA PRO A 717 4.34 25.94 -5.12
C PRO A 717 3.68 27.00 -6.01
N ARG A 718 3.68 26.73 -7.31
CA ARG A 718 3.08 27.53 -8.37
C ARG A 718 1.99 26.71 -9.07
N LEU A 719 0.86 27.32 -9.38
CA LEU A 719 -0.13 26.72 -10.26
C LEU A 719 0.41 26.73 -11.71
N GLN A 720 0.53 25.55 -12.32
CA GLN A 720 0.80 25.43 -13.75
C GLN A 720 -0.49 25.53 -14.58
N ARG A 721 -1.55 24.82 -14.17
CA ARG A 721 -2.79 24.69 -14.95
C ARG A 721 -3.99 24.16 -14.14
N VAL A 722 -5.19 24.51 -14.57
CA VAL A 722 -6.48 23.89 -14.18
C VAL A 722 -7.07 23.24 -15.44
N TYR A 723 -7.67 22.06 -15.36
CA TYR A 723 -8.14 21.35 -16.55
C TYR A 723 -9.29 20.37 -16.28
N VAL A 724 -10.08 20.11 -17.32
CA VAL A 724 -11.05 19.01 -17.34
C VAL A 724 -10.51 17.83 -18.15
N VAL A 725 -10.78 16.61 -17.70
CA VAL A 725 -10.37 15.37 -18.37
C VAL A 725 -11.49 14.32 -18.38
N GLU A 726 -11.50 13.51 -19.42
CA GLU A 726 -12.38 12.34 -19.57
C GLU A 726 -11.57 11.13 -19.99
N THR A 727 -11.62 10.06 -19.18
CA THR A 727 -10.86 8.81 -19.34
C THR A 727 -11.73 7.62 -19.75
N ASP A 728 -13.06 7.67 -19.59
CA ASP A 728 -13.95 6.63 -20.09
C ASP A 728 -14.02 6.71 -21.62
N ARG A 729 -13.57 5.66 -22.32
CA ARG A 729 -13.60 5.56 -23.78
C ARG A 729 -15.01 5.71 -24.39
N ASN A 730 -16.04 5.43 -23.61
CA ASN A 730 -17.43 5.43 -24.04
C ASN A 730 -18.12 6.80 -23.84
N ARG A 731 -17.51 7.72 -23.07
CA ARG A 731 -18.07 9.06 -22.81
C ARG A 731 -17.42 10.08 -23.73
N GLN A 732 -18.22 10.69 -24.59
CA GLN A 732 -17.79 11.76 -25.50
C GLN A 732 -18.82 12.90 -25.49
N TYR A 733 -18.38 14.12 -25.16
CA TYR A 733 -19.28 15.27 -25.01
C TYR A 733 -18.56 16.62 -25.15
N GLU A 734 -19.38 17.66 -25.24
CA GLU A 734 -19.02 19.08 -25.32
C GLU A 734 -19.70 19.82 -24.17
N GLY A 735 -19.03 20.84 -23.62
CA GLY A 735 -19.50 21.57 -22.45
C GLY A 735 -18.79 22.90 -22.24
N ARG A 736 -19.16 23.58 -21.15
CA ARG A 736 -18.64 24.90 -20.79
C ARG A 736 -18.72 25.10 -19.28
N ILE A 737 -17.58 25.25 -18.63
CA ILE A 737 -17.51 25.69 -17.23
C ILE A 737 -17.06 27.15 -17.15
N VAL A 738 -17.42 27.85 -16.07
CA VAL A 738 -16.82 29.15 -15.71
C VAL A 738 -16.06 28.99 -14.41
N LEU A 739 -14.82 29.47 -14.38
CA LEU A 739 -13.93 29.49 -13.23
C LEU A 739 -13.83 30.92 -12.68
N ASP A 740 -13.92 31.05 -11.36
CA ASP A 740 -13.82 32.32 -10.63
C ASP A 740 -13.14 32.10 -9.26
N ASP A 741 -12.55 33.15 -8.69
CA ASP A 741 -11.95 33.19 -7.34
C ASP A 741 -11.05 31.98 -7.03
N LEU A 742 -10.02 31.78 -7.86
CA LEU A 742 -8.95 30.84 -7.59
C LEU A 742 -8.26 31.26 -6.29
N THR A 743 -8.22 30.33 -5.33
CA THR A 743 -7.95 30.61 -3.92
C THR A 743 -6.96 29.61 -3.33
N ALA A 744 -6.06 30.13 -2.50
CA ALA A 744 -5.16 29.37 -1.64
C ALA A 744 -5.66 29.43 -0.19
N HIS A 745 -5.65 28.30 0.51
CA HIS A 745 -5.89 28.25 1.95
C HIS A 745 -4.55 28.11 2.64
N THR A 746 -4.07 29.18 3.28
CA THR A 746 -2.76 29.22 3.92
C THR A 746 -2.89 28.95 5.42
N ALA A 747 -2.11 28.01 5.94
CA ALA A 747 -1.91 27.93 7.38
C ALA A 747 -1.02 29.09 7.85
N PRO A 748 -1.04 29.46 9.15
CA PRO A 748 -0.08 30.39 9.70
C PRO A 748 1.36 29.93 9.41
N PRO A 749 2.28 30.87 9.10
CA PRO A 749 3.67 30.52 8.79
C PRO A 749 4.34 29.88 10.01
N LEU A 750 5.08 28.81 9.77
CA LEU A 750 5.81 28.07 10.77
C LEU A 750 7.16 27.67 10.18
N ASP A 751 8.23 28.10 10.84
CA ASP A 751 9.58 27.61 10.58
C ASP A 751 9.85 26.44 11.53
N VAL A 752 10.20 25.28 10.99
CA VAL A 752 10.49 24.05 11.75
C VAL A 752 11.98 23.78 11.59
N PRO A 753 12.80 23.88 12.65
CA PRO A 753 14.23 23.65 12.55
C PRO A 753 14.51 22.22 12.06
N THR A 754 15.07 22.09 10.85
CA THR A 754 15.35 20.80 10.22
C THR A 754 16.31 19.97 11.08
N ASP A 755 15.88 18.77 11.48
CA ASP A 755 16.76 17.80 12.13
C ASP A 755 17.82 17.31 11.11
N PRO A 756 19.08 17.05 11.51
CA PRO A 756 20.11 16.60 10.58
C PRO A 756 19.75 15.27 9.91
N ALA A 757 19.78 15.23 8.57
CA ALA A 757 19.49 14.02 7.81
C ALA A 757 20.36 12.83 8.26
N PRO A 758 19.79 11.63 8.43
CA PRO A 758 20.53 10.46 8.88
C PRO A 758 21.60 10.07 7.85
N ARG A 759 22.79 9.69 8.35
CA ARG A 759 23.92 9.27 7.52
C ARG A 759 24.17 7.79 7.74
N ASP A 760 24.12 6.99 6.67
CA ASP A 760 24.41 5.56 6.81
C ASP A 760 25.93 5.28 6.84
N ALA A 761 26.33 4.36 7.74
CA ALA A 761 27.72 3.97 7.95
C ALA A 761 28.33 3.20 6.75
N ALA A 762 27.51 2.70 5.81
CA ALA A 762 28.01 2.12 4.56
C ALA A 762 28.82 3.14 3.75
N VAL A 763 28.39 4.41 3.73
CA VAL A 763 29.05 5.47 2.96
C VAL A 763 30.46 5.74 3.50
N VAL A 764 31.44 5.77 2.60
CA VAL A 764 32.83 6.11 2.88
C VAL A 764 33.04 7.59 2.55
N THR A 765 32.88 8.46 3.54
CA THR A 765 33.12 9.91 3.40
C THR A 765 34.60 10.29 3.54
N ASN A 766 35.38 9.50 4.27
CA ASN A 766 36.84 9.63 4.35
C ASN A 766 37.52 8.26 4.29
N GLY A 767 38.26 7.99 3.21
CA GLY A 767 39.05 6.78 3.02
C GLY A 767 39.00 6.27 1.58
N ASP A 768 39.28 4.98 1.39
CA ASP A 768 39.06 4.27 0.14
C ASP A 768 38.64 2.80 0.37
N LEU A 769 38.08 2.20 -0.67
CA LEU A 769 37.71 0.80 -0.78
C LEU A 769 38.71 0.08 -1.70
N PRO A 770 39.93 -0.23 -1.23
CA PRO A 770 40.90 -0.96 -2.02
C PRO A 770 40.42 -2.41 -2.31
N PRO A 771 40.97 -3.04 -3.37
CA PRO A 771 40.81 -4.47 -3.62
C PRO A 771 41.20 -5.33 -2.41
N ARG A 772 40.41 -6.37 -2.13
CA ARG A 772 40.72 -7.44 -1.17
C ARG A 772 40.38 -8.78 -1.84
N PRO A 773 41.13 -9.88 -1.62
CA PRO A 773 40.91 -11.14 -2.34
C PRO A 773 39.50 -11.75 -2.18
N GLU A 774 38.86 -11.49 -1.05
CA GLU A 774 37.58 -12.08 -0.65
C GLU A 774 36.38 -11.13 -0.73
N ALA A 775 36.57 -9.89 -1.18
CA ALA A 775 35.50 -8.89 -1.25
C ALA A 775 35.15 -8.57 -2.71
N LEU A 776 33.87 -8.54 -3.06
CA LEU A 776 33.41 -8.13 -4.38
C LEU A 776 33.42 -6.60 -4.49
N ARG A 777 34.01 -6.03 -5.54
CA ARG A 777 33.91 -4.60 -5.86
C ARG A 777 33.06 -4.38 -7.11
N VAL A 778 31.93 -3.69 -6.95
CA VAL A 778 30.98 -3.37 -8.04
C VAL A 778 31.05 -1.87 -8.30
N ALA A 779 31.29 -1.45 -9.54
CA ALA A 779 31.04 -0.07 -9.95
C ALA A 779 29.62 0.03 -10.52
N VAL A 780 28.82 0.98 -10.05
CA VAL A 780 27.42 1.18 -10.47
C VAL A 780 27.32 2.46 -11.31
N VAL A 781 26.64 2.37 -12.45
CA VAL A 781 26.44 3.46 -13.42
C VAL A 781 24.97 3.47 -13.83
N SER A 782 24.30 4.62 -13.89
CA SER A 782 22.90 4.73 -14.33
C SER A 782 22.60 6.13 -14.86
N ASP A 783 21.41 6.33 -15.43
CA ASP A 783 20.88 7.67 -15.70
C ASP A 783 21.83 8.55 -16.54
N ALA A 784 22.36 7.95 -17.62
CA ALA A 784 23.10 8.67 -18.65
C ALA A 784 22.17 9.29 -19.69
N GLN A 785 21.04 8.63 -19.98
CA GLN A 785 19.95 9.05 -20.87
C GLN A 785 20.43 9.68 -22.19
N PHE A 786 21.30 8.99 -22.94
CA PHE A 786 21.71 9.46 -24.28
C PHE A 786 20.85 8.89 -25.42
N THR A 787 20.96 9.50 -26.61
CA THR A 787 20.25 9.09 -27.84
C THR A 787 21.21 8.91 -29.01
N ALA A 788 20.81 8.05 -29.96
CA ALA A 788 21.48 7.84 -31.25
C ALA A 788 21.41 9.06 -32.18
N ASP A 789 20.56 10.04 -31.88
CA ASP A 789 20.45 11.30 -32.62
C ASP A 789 21.63 12.24 -32.32
N ALA A 790 22.30 12.05 -31.17
CA ALA A 790 23.48 12.80 -30.74
C ALA A 790 24.61 11.84 -30.29
N PRO A 791 25.17 11.02 -31.20
CA PRO A 791 26.10 9.93 -30.86
C PRO A 791 27.46 10.41 -30.32
N ASP A 792 27.84 11.65 -30.65
CA ASP A 792 29.01 12.35 -30.10
C ASP A 792 28.60 13.47 -29.12
N GLY A 793 27.35 13.42 -28.63
CA GLY A 793 26.76 14.42 -27.75
C GLY A 793 27.31 14.41 -26.31
N PRO A 794 27.03 15.45 -25.51
CA PRO A 794 27.59 15.62 -24.18
C PRO A 794 27.24 14.46 -23.22
N LEU A 795 26.04 13.88 -23.33
CA LEU A 795 25.62 12.74 -22.50
C LEU A 795 26.39 11.45 -22.85
N VAL A 796 26.71 11.22 -24.13
CA VAL A 796 27.58 10.10 -24.53
C VAL A 796 29.01 10.33 -24.06
N ALA A 797 29.53 11.55 -24.19
CA ALA A 797 30.85 11.91 -23.68
C ALA A 797 30.95 11.71 -22.16
N GLN A 798 29.89 12.05 -21.41
CA GLN A 798 29.83 11.85 -19.96
C GLN A 798 29.70 10.36 -19.58
N ALA A 799 28.89 9.57 -20.28
CA ALA A 799 28.81 8.12 -20.07
C ALA A 799 30.17 7.45 -20.30
N ARG A 800 30.88 7.81 -21.39
CA ARG A 800 32.24 7.33 -21.68
C ARG A 800 33.24 7.73 -20.59
N ARG A 801 33.17 8.96 -20.09
CA ARG A 801 33.96 9.42 -18.92
C ARG A 801 33.69 8.53 -17.70
N THR A 802 32.42 8.29 -17.38
CA THR A 802 32.00 7.48 -16.23
C THR A 802 32.57 6.07 -16.32
N PHE A 803 32.46 5.40 -17.47
CA PHE A 803 33.02 4.06 -17.67
C PHE A 803 34.55 4.01 -17.52
N ARG A 804 35.28 5.03 -17.98
CA ARG A 804 36.74 5.13 -17.81
C ARG A 804 37.14 5.34 -16.35
N GLU A 805 36.44 6.21 -15.61
CA GLU A 805 36.67 6.43 -14.18
C GLU A 805 36.35 5.16 -13.35
N ALA A 806 35.22 4.50 -13.66
CA ALA A 806 34.84 3.23 -13.08
C ALA A 806 35.90 2.15 -13.30
N LEU A 807 36.35 1.95 -14.55
CA LEU A 807 37.40 0.98 -14.89
C LEU A 807 38.74 1.29 -14.20
N ALA A 808 39.11 2.57 -14.08
CA ALA A 808 40.35 3.00 -13.41
C ALA A 808 40.35 2.66 -11.90
N ALA A 809 39.19 2.55 -11.25
CA ALA A 809 39.08 2.08 -9.87
C ALA A 809 39.24 0.54 -9.71
N ARG A 810 39.36 -0.21 -10.81
CA ARG A 810 39.58 -1.67 -10.90
C ARG A 810 38.49 -2.52 -10.21
N PRO A 811 37.19 -2.32 -10.49
CA PRO A 811 36.12 -3.19 -9.99
C PRO A 811 36.25 -4.62 -10.52
N ASP A 812 35.61 -5.57 -9.84
CA ASP A 812 35.45 -6.95 -10.32
C ASP A 812 34.32 -7.06 -11.37
N VAL A 813 33.35 -6.14 -11.33
CA VAL A 813 32.20 -6.07 -12.25
C VAL A 813 31.65 -4.64 -12.33
N VAL A 814 31.16 -4.24 -13.51
CA VAL A 814 30.38 -3.00 -13.71
C VAL A 814 28.90 -3.34 -13.83
N LEU A 815 28.07 -2.70 -13.02
CA LEU A 815 26.61 -2.78 -13.05
C LEU A 815 26.05 -1.50 -13.68
N ILE A 816 25.43 -1.64 -14.85
CA ILE A 816 24.66 -0.58 -15.49
C ILE A 816 23.22 -0.74 -15.01
N ASN A 817 22.74 0.17 -14.17
CA ASN A 817 21.47 0.06 -13.45
C ASN A 817 20.38 0.95 -14.06
N GLY A 818 20.06 0.73 -15.34
CA GLY A 818 19.02 1.44 -16.08
C GLY A 818 19.34 2.88 -16.50
N ASP A 819 18.47 3.41 -17.35
CA ASP A 819 18.47 4.74 -17.95
C ASP A 819 19.81 5.14 -18.58
N LEU A 820 20.48 4.19 -19.25
CA LEU A 820 21.67 4.49 -20.04
C LEU A 820 21.26 5.18 -21.36
N VAL A 821 20.12 4.78 -21.93
CA VAL A 821 19.48 5.45 -23.09
C VAL A 821 18.24 6.24 -22.66
N ASP A 822 17.81 7.20 -23.48
CA ASP A 822 16.64 8.05 -23.16
C ASP A 822 15.30 7.52 -23.72
N ARG A 823 15.30 6.76 -24.83
CA ARG A 823 14.06 6.45 -25.57
C ARG A 823 13.83 4.95 -25.85
N GLY A 824 14.72 4.07 -25.41
CA GLY A 824 14.55 2.62 -25.59
C GLY A 824 14.41 2.15 -27.03
N THR A 825 14.96 2.86 -28.03
CA THR A 825 14.87 2.44 -29.44
C THR A 825 16.03 1.51 -29.83
N ALA A 826 15.82 0.67 -30.86
CA ALA A 826 16.85 -0.18 -31.47
C ALA A 826 18.15 0.58 -31.81
N ALA A 827 18.02 1.85 -32.25
CA ALA A 827 19.15 2.71 -32.59
C ALA A 827 19.92 3.18 -31.34
N ASP A 828 19.19 3.61 -30.30
CA ASP A 828 19.80 4.01 -29.02
C ASP A 828 20.52 2.82 -28.38
N PHE A 829 19.92 1.62 -28.42
CA PHE A 829 20.55 0.38 -27.96
C PHE A 829 21.75 -0.06 -28.81
N ALA A 830 21.76 0.23 -30.11
CA ALA A 830 22.93 0.01 -30.97
C ALA A 830 24.09 0.96 -30.64
N LEU A 831 23.80 2.21 -30.26
CA LEU A 831 24.80 3.14 -29.71
C LEU A 831 25.29 2.69 -28.33
N ALA A 832 24.37 2.35 -27.41
CA ALA A 832 24.71 1.94 -26.05
C ALA A 832 25.64 0.73 -26.03
N ARG A 833 25.34 -0.30 -26.84
CA ARG A 833 26.21 -1.47 -26.98
C ARG A 833 27.62 -1.09 -27.45
N ARG A 834 27.72 -0.19 -28.43
CA ARG A 834 29.01 0.30 -28.94
C ARG A 834 29.82 1.03 -27.87
N VAL A 835 29.19 1.91 -27.10
CA VAL A 835 29.83 2.62 -25.98
C VAL A 835 30.35 1.62 -24.94
N ILE A 836 29.56 0.61 -24.59
CA ILE A 836 29.95 -0.43 -23.62
C ILE A 836 31.13 -1.28 -24.15
N ASP A 837 31.09 -1.73 -25.41
CA ASP A 837 32.18 -2.52 -26.01
C ASP A 837 33.48 -1.70 -26.13
N GLU A 838 33.40 -0.41 -26.49
CA GLU A 838 34.54 0.48 -26.65
C GLU A 838 35.18 0.92 -25.31
N GLU A 839 34.39 1.16 -24.27
CA GLU A 839 34.90 1.66 -22.97
C GLU A 839 35.17 0.54 -21.94
N LEU A 840 34.37 -0.54 -21.94
CA LEU A 840 34.54 -1.70 -21.06
C LEU A 840 35.03 -2.93 -21.85
N GLY A 841 34.28 -3.39 -22.85
CA GLY A 841 34.59 -4.63 -23.59
C GLY A 841 34.91 -5.79 -22.64
N ASP A 842 35.96 -6.57 -22.94
CA ASP A 842 36.41 -7.69 -22.11
C ASP A 842 37.35 -7.29 -20.94
N ARG A 843 37.58 -5.98 -20.69
CA ARG A 843 38.51 -5.52 -19.63
C ARG A 843 37.95 -5.73 -18.22
N VAL A 844 36.63 -5.83 -18.09
CA VAL A 844 35.90 -6.11 -16.84
C VAL A 844 34.55 -6.72 -17.18
N PRO A 845 34.06 -7.75 -16.46
CA PRO A 845 32.68 -8.21 -16.58
C PRO A 845 31.68 -7.07 -16.38
N TRP A 846 30.58 -7.08 -17.13
CA TRP A 846 29.51 -6.10 -16.96
C TRP A 846 28.13 -6.72 -17.09
N HIS A 847 27.17 -6.12 -16.39
CA HIS A 847 25.75 -6.47 -16.44
C HIS A 847 24.93 -5.20 -16.61
N TYR A 848 23.83 -5.29 -17.35
CA TYR A 848 22.94 -4.17 -17.66
C TYR A 848 21.51 -4.58 -17.30
N LEU A 849 20.87 -3.77 -16.46
CA LEU A 849 19.45 -3.84 -16.12
C LEU A 849 18.69 -2.72 -16.86
N PRO A 850 17.45 -2.95 -17.30
CA PRO A 850 16.61 -1.90 -17.86
C PRO A 850 16.02 -1.01 -16.75
N GLY A 851 16.08 0.30 -16.96
CA GLY A 851 15.24 1.31 -16.35
C GLY A 851 13.99 1.58 -17.19
N ASN A 852 13.24 2.62 -16.85
CA ASN A 852 12.02 2.98 -17.56
C ASN A 852 12.31 3.60 -18.93
N HIS A 853 13.40 4.36 -19.11
CA HIS A 853 13.75 4.91 -20.42
C HIS A 853 14.15 3.81 -21.42
N GLU A 854 14.55 2.62 -20.97
CA GLU A 854 14.73 1.45 -21.82
C GLU A 854 13.41 0.81 -22.34
N THR A 855 12.24 1.26 -21.88
CA THR A 855 10.93 0.75 -22.31
C THR A 855 10.20 1.64 -23.32
N TYR A 856 10.55 2.93 -23.40
CA TYR A 856 9.72 3.95 -24.07
C TYR A 856 9.54 3.77 -25.58
N GLY A 857 10.41 3.01 -26.25
CA GLY A 857 10.38 2.81 -27.70
C GLY A 857 9.18 1.98 -28.16
N PRO A 858 9.12 0.67 -27.81
CA PRO A 858 7.98 -0.20 -28.11
C PRO A 858 6.89 -0.17 -27.02
N GLY A 859 7.17 0.40 -25.84
CA GLY A 859 6.31 0.32 -24.64
C GLY A 859 6.57 -0.91 -23.76
N ASP A 860 7.63 -1.68 -24.05
CA ASP A 860 8.08 -2.86 -23.30
C ASP A 860 9.61 -3.04 -23.41
N THR A 861 10.14 -4.13 -22.85
CA THR A 861 11.58 -4.45 -22.89
C THR A 861 12.01 -5.31 -24.10
N SER A 862 11.21 -5.42 -25.17
CA SER A 862 11.51 -6.30 -26.32
C SER A 862 12.81 -5.92 -27.06
N GLU A 863 12.99 -4.64 -27.37
CA GLU A 863 14.21 -4.10 -28.01
C GLU A 863 15.46 -4.24 -27.12
N PHE A 864 15.30 -4.04 -25.80
CA PHE A 864 16.36 -4.33 -24.83
C PHE A 864 16.76 -5.80 -24.87
N ARG A 865 15.77 -6.71 -24.80
CA ARG A 865 15.98 -8.18 -24.82
C ARG A 865 16.64 -8.64 -26.11
N ALA A 866 16.26 -8.07 -27.25
CA ALA A 866 16.88 -8.33 -28.55
C ALA A 866 18.38 -7.93 -28.61
N LYS A 867 18.82 -6.96 -27.78
CA LYS A 867 20.20 -6.46 -27.77
C LYS A 867 21.08 -7.00 -26.64
N PHE A 868 20.52 -7.24 -25.45
CA PHE A 868 21.25 -7.55 -24.21
C PHE A 868 20.78 -8.84 -23.50
N GLY A 869 19.72 -9.48 -23.98
CA GLY A 869 19.15 -10.71 -23.41
C GLY A 869 18.28 -10.46 -22.18
N ASP A 870 18.25 -11.46 -21.28
CA ASP A 870 17.30 -11.52 -20.15
C ASP A 870 17.37 -10.27 -19.25
N THR A 871 16.21 -9.67 -18.95
CA THR A 871 16.14 -8.41 -18.20
C THR A 871 16.33 -8.57 -16.70
N HIS A 872 16.26 -9.80 -16.19
CA HIS A 872 16.54 -10.18 -14.80
C HIS A 872 17.40 -11.46 -14.78
N ARG A 873 18.26 -11.64 -13.76
CA ARG A 873 19.13 -12.84 -13.62
C ARG A 873 19.80 -12.94 -12.25
N VAL A 874 20.37 -14.10 -11.93
CA VAL A 874 21.24 -14.31 -10.75
C VAL A 874 22.66 -14.60 -11.21
N VAL A 875 23.67 -13.98 -10.57
CA VAL A 875 25.10 -14.19 -10.87
C VAL A 875 25.92 -14.22 -9.59
N ASP A 876 26.76 -15.25 -9.40
CA ASP A 876 27.65 -15.37 -8.23
C ASP A 876 29.08 -14.92 -8.58
N LEU A 877 29.59 -13.89 -7.91
CA LEU A 877 30.93 -13.31 -8.14
C LEU A 877 31.67 -13.13 -6.81
N ARG A 878 32.93 -13.61 -6.70
CA ARG A 878 33.74 -13.59 -5.45
C ARG A 878 33.08 -14.25 -4.22
N GLY A 879 32.03 -15.06 -4.43
CA GLY A 879 31.17 -15.59 -3.37
C GLY A 879 30.14 -14.58 -2.84
N THR A 880 29.80 -13.56 -3.61
CA THR A 880 28.63 -12.69 -3.40
C THR A 880 27.60 -13.00 -4.48
N ARG A 881 26.34 -13.25 -4.10
CA ARG A 881 25.23 -13.48 -5.04
C ARG A 881 24.61 -12.14 -5.44
N LEU A 882 24.72 -11.78 -6.71
CA LEU A 882 24.00 -10.67 -7.31
C LEU A 882 22.65 -11.19 -7.82
N VAL A 883 21.56 -10.56 -7.39
CA VAL A 883 20.20 -10.79 -7.91
C VAL A 883 19.78 -9.52 -8.64
N LEU A 884 19.70 -9.59 -9.96
CA LEU A 884 19.45 -8.47 -10.84
C LEU A 884 17.98 -8.55 -11.30
N LEU A 885 17.19 -7.49 -11.06
CA LEU A 885 15.75 -7.46 -11.28
C LEU A 885 15.32 -6.39 -12.27
N ASP A 886 14.39 -6.75 -13.14
CA ASP A 886 13.66 -5.90 -14.08
C ASP A 886 12.54 -5.14 -13.36
N SER A 887 12.85 -3.96 -12.85
CA SER A 887 11.87 -3.02 -12.32
C SER A 887 11.42 -1.99 -13.38
N SER A 888 11.72 -2.18 -14.67
CA SER A 888 11.64 -1.12 -15.68
C SER A 888 10.26 -0.47 -15.82
N LEU A 889 9.20 -1.24 -15.57
CA LEU A 889 7.80 -0.79 -15.61
C LEU A 889 7.25 -0.31 -14.24
N GLY A 890 8.12 0.09 -13.32
CA GLY A 890 7.76 0.55 -11.97
C GLY A 890 7.19 -0.55 -11.05
N SER A 891 7.30 -1.82 -11.42
CA SER A 891 6.83 -2.99 -10.65
C SER A 891 7.64 -4.23 -11.03
N LEU A 892 8.03 -5.01 -10.03
CA LEU A 892 8.70 -6.31 -10.17
C LEU A 892 7.75 -7.35 -10.77
N ARG A 893 6.45 -7.26 -10.49
CA ARG A 893 5.44 -8.12 -11.14
C ARG A 893 5.21 -7.75 -12.59
N ALA A 894 5.34 -6.46 -12.95
CA ALA A 894 5.20 -6.00 -14.33
C ALA A 894 6.35 -6.46 -15.25
N GLY A 895 7.60 -6.49 -14.76
CA GLY A 895 8.74 -7.03 -15.50
C GLY A 895 8.69 -8.56 -15.75
N GLY A 896 7.94 -9.28 -14.91
CA GLY A 896 7.67 -10.72 -15.03
C GLY A 896 7.61 -11.41 -13.66
N PHE A 897 6.51 -12.12 -13.33
CA PHE A 897 6.36 -12.74 -12.00
C PHE A 897 7.33 -13.91 -11.75
N ASP A 898 7.89 -14.49 -12.80
CA ASP A 898 9.01 -15.42 -12.77
C ASP A 898 10.25 -14.83 -12.09
N GLN A 899 10.52 -13.53 -12.23
CA GLN A 899 11.62 -12.87 -11.52
C GLN A 899 11.41 -12.81 -10.00
N VAL A 900 10.15 -12.69 -9.57
CA VAL A 900 9.79 -12.65 -8.14
C VAL A 900 9.98 -14.04 -7.52
N ARG A 901 9.66 -15.10 -8.28
CA ARG A 901 9.99 -16.49 -7.92
C ARG A 901 11.51 -16.68 -7.89
N MET A 902 12.24 -16.19 -8.89
CA MET A 902 13.71 -16.24 -8.95
C MET A 902 14.37 -15.56 -7.75
N LEU A 903 13.89 -14.38 -7.33
CA LEU A 903 14.36 -13.68 -6.12
C LEU A 903 14.19 -14.55 -4.87
N ARG A 904 13.00 -15.13 -4.68
CA ARG A 904 12.72 -15.98 -3.51
C ARG A 904 13.62 -17.23 -3.50
N ASP A 905 13.76 -17.88 -4.65
CA ASP A 905 14.65 -19.04 -4.84
C ASP A 905 16.13 -18.68 -4.60
N ALA A 906 16.58 -17.51 -5.08
CA ALA A 906 17.94 -17.04 -4.91
C ALA A 906 18.30 -16.82 -3.44
N LEU A 907 17.38 -16.22 -2.67
CA LEU A 907 17.48 -16.01 -1.22
C LEU A 907 17.50 -17.33 -0.45
N ASP A 908 16.54 -18.23 -0.69
CA ASP A 908 16.47 -19.51 0.05
C ASP A 908 17.64 -20.46 -0.28
N ARG A 909 18.14 -20.44 -1.52
CA ARG A 909 19.40 -21.12 -1.88
C ARG A 909 20.59 -20.44 -1.20
N ALA A 910 20.68 -19.11 -1.23
CA ALA A 910 21.78 -18.36 -0.59
C ALA A 910 21.81 -18.50 0.95
N ARG A 911 20.71 -18.88 1.60
CA ARG A 911 20.68 -19.20 3.05
C ARG A 911 21.52 -20.44 3.36
N THR A 912 21.46 -21.47 2.52
CA THR A 912 22.08 -22.80 2.77
C THR A 912 23.39 -23.02 2.01
N ASP A 913 23.64 -22.27 0.95
CA ASP A 913 24.87 -22.30 0.15
C ASP A 913 26.07 -21.69 0.91
N PRO A 914 27.17 -22.45 1.15
CA PRO A 914 28.37 -21.93 1.80
C PRO A 914 29.32 -21.18 0.85
N GLY A 915 29.16 -21.33 -0.47
CA GLY A 915 29.89 -20.55 -1.47
C GLY A 915 29.40 -19.11 -1.54
N VAL A 916 28.12 -18.88 -1.22
CA VAL A 916 27.53 -17.54 -1.06
C VAL A 916 27.79 -17.03 0.36
N ARG A 917 28.62 -16.00 0.46
CA ARG A 917 29.06 -15.34 1.70
C ARG A 917 28.49 -13.93 1.86
N GLY A 918 27.93 -13.35 0.79
CA GLY A 918 27.20 -12.08 0.78
C GLY A 918 26.15 -12.05 -0.34
N LEU A 919 25.26 -11.07 -0.33
CA LEU A 919 24.17 -10.91 -1.30
C LEU A 919 23.92 -9.44 -1.65
N VAL A 920 23.59 -9.14 -2.90
CA VAL A 920 23.12 -7.82 -3.34
C VAL A 920 21.92 -8.02 -4.26
N VAL A 921 20.84 -7.30 -4.00
CA VAL A 921 19.77 -7.10 -4.99
C VAL A 921 20.02 -5.79 -5.71
N ALA A 922 19.86 -5.78 -7.04
CA ALA A 922 19.88 -4.56 -7.84
C ALA A 922 18.64 -4.47 -8.73
N MET A 923 18.10 -3.27 -8.83
CA MET A 923 16.97 -2.89 -9.69
C MET A 923 17.03 -1.38 -9.97
N HIS A 924 16.30 -0.86 -10.96
CA HIS A 924 16.37 0.55 -11.31
C HIS A 924 15.59 1.46 -10.33
N HIS A 925 14.29 1.23 -10.15
CA HIS A 925 13.46 2.02 -9.22
C HIS A 925 13.75 1.60 -7.77
N PRO A 926 13.96 2.53 -6.81
CA PRO A 926 14.04 2.20 -5.38
C PRO A 926 12.72 1.68 -4.78
N VAL A 927 12.78 1.22 -3.52
CA VAL A 927 11.61 0.86 -2.69
C VAL A 927 11.07 2.03 -1.85
N ASP A 928 11.76 3.17 -1.90
CA ASP A 928 11.65 4.32 -1.00
C ASP A 928 12.35 5.49 -1.72
N ASP A 929 11.61 6.51 -2.15
CA ASP A 929 12.18 7.70 -2.80
C ASP A 929 12.56 8.77 -1.74
N PRO A 930 13.86 9.06 -1.51
CA PRO A 930 14.27 10.09 -0.55
C PRO A 930 14.09 11.52 -1.08
N GLY A 931 13.70 11.70 -2.34
CA GLY A 931 13.23 12.98 -2.86
C GLY A 931 11.80 13.24 -2.40
N PRO A 932 11.42 14.49 -2.06
CA PRO A 932 10.13 14.77 -1.41
C PRO A 932 8.90 14.52 -2.31
N ALA A 933 9.09 14.12 -3.57
CA ALA A 933 8.02 13.90 -4.52
C ALA A 933 7.36 12.52 -4.37
N ASP A 934 7.98 11.59 -3.64
CA ASP A 934 7.56 10.19 -3.46
C ASP A 934 7.21 9.52 -4.80
N SER A 935 7.99 9.82 -5.86
CA SER A 935 7.58 9.60 -7.26
C SER A 935 8.50 8.68 -8.06
N SER A 936 9.65 8.33 -7.50
CA SER A 936 10.71 7.55 -8.17
C SER A 936 10.72 6.07 -7.74
N GLU A 937 9.86 5.67 -6.80
CA GLU A 937 9.82 4.33 -6.22
C GLU A 937 8.96 3.32 -7.00
N LEU A 938 8.90 2.07 -6.52
CA LEU A 938 7.98 1.05 -7.04
C LEU A 938 6.51 1.49 -6.85
N SER A 939 5.74 1.49 -7.94
CA SER A 939 4.32 1.88 -8.00
C SER A 939 3.34 1.02 -7.19
N ASP A 940 3.83 -0.06 -6.57
CA ASP A 940 3.12 -0.92 -5.62
C ASP A 940 3.97 -1.01 -4.34
N PRO A 941 3.68 -0.18 -3.30
CA PRO A 941 4.48 -0.16 -2.07
C PRO A 941 4.62 -1.51 -1.38
N LYS A 942 3.64 -2.42 -1.52
CA LYS A 942 3.73 -3.78 -0.96
C LYS A 942 4.80 -4.62 -1.65
N GLU A 943 5.18 -4.32 -2.89
CA GLU A 943 6.35 -4.94 -3.55
C GLU A 943 7.66 -4.45 -2.89
N GLY A 944 7.74 -3.17 -2.52
CA GLY A 944 8.86 -2.58 -1.79
C GLY A 944 9.00 -3.09 -0.35
N GLU A 945 7.89 -3.14 0.40
CA GLU A 945 7.82 -3.76 1.73
C GLU A 945 8.25 -5.23 1.69
N LEU A 946 7.77 -6.00 0.72
CA LEU A 946 8.08 -7.42 0.56
C LEU A 946 9.58 -7.64 0.33
N LEU A 947 10.17 -6.88 -0.59
CA LEU A 947 11.60 -6.97 -0.89
C LEU A 947 12.44 -6.59 0.34
N THR A 948 12.13 -5.45 0.96
CA THR A 948 12.80 -4.95 2.17
C THR A 948 12.78 -6.00 3.28
N ARG A 949 11.60 -6.56 3.57
CA ARG A 949 11.42 -7.58 4.59
C ARG A 949 12.14 -8.88 4.26
N TRP A 950 12.10 -9.36 3.01
CA TRP A 950 12.84 -10.57 2.62
C TRP A 950 14.36 -10.41 2.76
N LEU A 951 14.90 -9.22 2.51
CA LEU A 951 16.32 -8.92 2.72
C LEU A 951 16.67 -8.80 4.21
N ALA A 952 15.80 -8.19 5.02
CA ALA A 952 15.93 -8.13 6.47
C ALA A 952 15.89 -9.54 7.10
N GLU A 953 14.90 -10.36 6.74
CA GLU A 953 14.79 -11.77 7.12
C GLU A 953 16.04 -12.58 6.70
N PHE A 954 16.59 -12.32 5.52
CA PHE A 954 17.80 -12.98 5.03
C PHE A 954 19.05 -12.58 5.83
N ARG A 955 19.25 -11.27 6.06
CA ARG A 955 20.36 -10.75 6.88
C ARG A 955 20.29 -11.31 8.30
N ALA A 956 19.13 -11.19 8.96
CA ALA A 956 18.93 -11.61 10.33
C ALA A 956 19.11 -13.12 10.53
N ALA A 957 18.69 -13.95 9.56
CA ALA A 957 18.83 -15.40 9.65
C ALA A 957 20.23 -15.94 9.31
N THR A 958 21.08 -15.17 8.62
CA THR A 958 22.36 -15.68 8.08
C THR A 958 23.60 -14.91 8.52
N GLY A 959 23.47 -13.66 8.95
CA GLY A 959 24.58 -12.74 9.20
C GLY A 959 25.34 -12.29 7.94
N LYS A 960 24.96 -12.76 6.74
CA LYS A 960 25.67 -12.45 5.50
C LYS A 960 25.48 -10.98 5.11
N PRO A 961 26.55 -10.25 4.69
CA PRO A 961 26.41 -8.89 4.16
C PRO A 961 25.38 -8.86 3.03
N THR A 962 24.37 -8.00 3.20
CA THR A 962 23.17 -7.92 2.35
C THR A 962 22.89 -6.45 2.08
N ALA A 963 22.60 -6.07 0.83
CA ALA A 963 22.21 -4.72 0.45
C ALA A 963 21.26 -4.69 -0.75
N LEU A 964 20.54 -3.57 -0.89
CA LEU A 964 19.76 -3.20 -2.07
C LEU A 964 20.45 -2.04 -2.80
N VAL A 965 20.51 -2.11 -4.13
CA VAL A 965 21.06 -1.07 -5.01
C VAL A 965 20.00 -0.62 -6.02
N ALA A 966 19.75 0.69 -6.04
CA ALA A 966 18.76 1.39 -6.87
C ALA A 966 19.37 2.58 -7.63
N ALA A 967 18.56 3.23 -8.46
CA ALA A 967 18.91 4.36 -9.32
C ALA A 967 17.67 5.29 -9.45
N HIS A 968 17.40 5.84 -10.65
CA HIS A 968 16.17 6.52 -11.06
C HIS A 968 15.89 7.90 -10.42
N ALA A 969 15.86 7.98 -9.09
CA ALA A 969 15.55 9.20 -8.32
C ALA A 969 16.54 10.37 -8.56
N GLY A 970 17.70 10.09 -9.16
CA GLY A 970 18.61 11.10 -9.66
C GLY A 970 19.40 11.87 -8.61
N LEU A 971 19.59 11.27 -7.43
CA LEU A 971 20.52 11.70 -6.38
C LEU A 971 21.30 10.51 -5.80
N PHE A 972 22.47 10.78 -5.22
CA PHE A 972 23.25 9.77 -4.50
C PHE A 972 22.76 9.65 -3.06
N HIS A 973 22.07 8.56 -2.72
CA HIS A 973 21.51 8.33 -1.38
C HIS A 973 22.00 7.03 -0.74
N ALA A 974 21.92 6.94 0.59
CA ALA A 974 22.11 5.71 1.35
C ALA A 974 21.29 5.77 2.66
N SER A 975 20.35 4.84 2.80
CA SER A 975 19.55 4.61 4.01
C SER A 975 19.76 3.17 4.52
N ARG A 976 19.11 2.81 5.64
CA ARG A 976 19.18 1.46 6.22
C ARG A 976 17.90 1.09 6.96
N VAL A 977 17.33 -0.05 6.57
CA VAL A 977 16.13 -0.66 7.17
C VAL A 977 16.49 -2.05 7.67
N ASP A 978 16.18 -2.36 8.92
CA ASP A 978 16.44 -3.66 9.57
C ASP A 978 17.84 -4.25 9.27
N GLY A 979 18.86 -3.38 9.30
CA GLY A 979 20.26 -3.73 9.07
C GLY A 979 20.76 -3.71 7.63
N VAL A 980 19.86 -3.73 6.64
CA VAL A 980 20.19 -3.78 5.20
C VAL A 980 20.39 -2.36 4.66
N PRO A 981 21.56 -2.00 4.10
CA PRO A 981 21.74 -0.72 3.42
C PRO A 981 20.94 -0.70 2.12
N HIS A 982 20.17 0.36 1.93
CA HIS A 982 19.49 0.67 0.68
C HIS A 982 20.24 1.85 0.04
N LEU A 983 20.81 1.61 -1.14
CA LEU A 983 21.74 2.53 -1.79
C LEU A 983 21.17 3.01 -3.12
N ILE A 984 21.19 4.32 -3.37
CA ILE A 984 20.77 4.90 -4.66
C ILE A 984 22.00 5.48 -5.36
N ASN A 985 22.24 5.04 -6.59
CA ASN A 985 23.20 5.64 -7.50
C ASN A 985 22.54 6.86 -8.18
N GLY A 986 23.18 8.03 -8.09
CA GLY A 986 22.76 9.24 -8.79
C GLY A 986 23.30 9.32 -10.21
N ASN A 987 22.89 10.37 -10.94
CA ASN A 987 23.01 10.40 -12.39
C ASN A 987 24.46 10.35 -12.91
N SER A 988 24.74 9.48 -13.88
CA SER A 988 26.03 9.48 -14.59
C SER A 988 26.07 10.44 -15.78
N GLY A 989 24.93 10.86 -16.35
CA GLY A 989 24.89 11.87 -17.44
C GLY A 989 23.80 12.94 -17.27
N LYS A 990 22.58 12.54 -16.90
CA LYS A 990 21.42 13.40 -16.67
C LYS A 990 21.67 14.45 -15.58
N ALA A 991 21.07 15.64 -15.70
CA ALA A 991 21.17 16.67 -14.67
C ALA A 991 20.60 16.15 -13.32
N PRO A 992 21.28 16.32 -12.16
CA PRO A 992 20.81 15.77 -10.88
C PRO A 992 19.50 16.40 -10.40
N ALA A 993 18.63 15.59 -9.79
CA ALA A 993 17.31 16.01 -9.32
C ALA A 993 17.36 16.82 -8.01
N ALA A 994 18.28 16.49 -7.10
CA ALA A 994 18.39 17.11 -5.78
C ALA A 994 19.43 18.27 -5.70
N ALA A 995 19.51 18.95 -4.55
CA ALA A 995 20.59 19.90 -4.27
C ALA A 995 21.93 19.15 -4.02
N PRO A 996 23.10 19.77 -4.27
CA PRO A 996 24.41 19.12 -4.10
C PRO A 996 24.67 18.50 -2.73
N GLU A 997 24.21 19.17 -1.67
CA GLU A 997 24.24 18.75 -0.26
C GLU A 997 23.39 17.49 0.00
N ASP A 998 22.31 17.31 -0.74
CA ASP A 998 21.39 16.16 -0.66
C ASP A 998 21.79 15.03 -1.64
N GLY A 999 23.06 14.99 -2.07
CA GLY A 999 23.55 14.01 -3.05
C GLY A 999 23.25 14.35 -4.51
N GLY A 1000 22.75 15.54 -4.80
CA GLY A 1000 22.43 16.04 -6.14
C GLY A 1000 23.65 16.46 -6.97
N PHE A 1001 24.50 15.50 -7.30
CA PHE A 1001 25.65 15.65 -8.21
C PHE A 1001 25.66 14.55 -9.29
N THR A 1002 26.45 14.72 -10.35
CA THR A 1002 26.66 13.64 -11.33
C THR A 1002 27.88 12.81 -10.94
N GLY A 1003 27.86 11.50 -11.22
CA GLY A 1003 28.93 10.60 -10.80
C GLY A 1003 28.60 9.13 -11.01
N TRP A 1004 29.15 8.29 -10.12
CA TRP A 1004 28.92 6.85 -10.06
C TRP A 1004 29.26 6.29 -8.66
N SER A 1005 28.72 5.13 -8.30
CA SER A 1005 29.00 4.47 -7.01
C SER A 1005 30.06 3.38 -7.13
N LEU A 1006 30.98 3.28 -6.16
CA LEU A 1006 31.83 2.10 -5.98
C LEU A 1006 31.42 1.36 -4.70
N LEU A 1007 30.80 0.20 -4.87
CA LEU A 1007 30.39 -0.71 -3.80
C LEU A 1007 31.52 -1.70 -3.47
N ARG A 1008 31.70 -2.04 -2.18
CA ARG A 1008 32.42 -3.23 -1.74
C ARG A 1008 31.53 -4.08 -0.83
N VAL A 1009 31.41 -5.37 -1.14
CA VAL A 1009 30.74 -6.39 -0.32
C VAL A 1009 31.81 -7.31 0.26
N ASP A 1010 31.92 -7.35 1.57
CA ASP A 1010 33.01 -8.00 2.29
C ASP A 1010 32.47 -8.73 3.54
N PRO A 1011 32.69 -10.05 3.70
CA PRO A 1011 32.24 -10.79 4.87
C PRO A 1011 32.76 -10.29 6.23
N ALA A 1012 33.84 -9.49 6.26
CA ALA A 1012 34.39 -8.90 7.48
C ALA A 1012 33.96 -7.44 7.71
N ASP A 1013 33.91 -6.61 6.65
CA ASP A 1013 33.55 -5.17 6.74
C ASP A 1013 32.06 -4.88 6.49
N GLY A 1014 31.27 -5.88 6.08
CA GLY A 1014 29.89 -5.69 5.63
C GLY A 1014 29.79 -5.13 4.20
N VAL A 1015 28.80 -4.28 3.96
CA VAL A 1015 28.63 -3.55 2.68
C VAL A 1015 29.02 -2.10 2.89
N ARG A 1016 29.93 -1.59 2.04
CA ARG A 1016 30.44 -0.21 2.06
C ARG A 1016 30.36 0.40 0.65
N VAL A 1017 30.15 1.72 0.54
CA VAL A 1017 30.03 2.41 -0.75
C VAL A 1017 30.79 3.75 -0.76
N GLU A 1018 31.46 4.06 -1.86
CA GLU A 1018 31.93 5.41 -2.19
C GLU A 1018 31.00 6.04 -3.23
N GLN A 1019 30.38 7.19 -2.94
CA GLN A 1019 29.69 7.98 -3.96
C GLN A 1019 30.71 8.92 -4.61
N ARG A 1020 31.05 8.69 -5.89
CA ARG A 1020 32.14 9.38 -6.58
C ARG A 1020 31.58 10.42 -7.55
N PRO A 1021 31.68 11.73 -7.24
CA PRO A 1021 31.27 12.77 -8.17
C PRO A 1021 32.24 12.83 -9.36
N HIS A 1022 31.72 13.24 -10.52
CA HIS A 1022 32.55 13.78 -11.57
C HIS A 1022 33.22 15.08 -11.07
N VAL A 1023 34.52 15.23 -11.33
CA VAL A 1023 35.30 16.40 -10.92
C VAL A 1023 35.85 17.10 -12.14
N ASP A 1024 35.39 18.32 -12.42
CA ASP A 1024 36.00 19.19 -13.43
C ASP A 1024 37.09 20.06 -12.80
N ARG A 1025 36.90 20.42 -11.52
CA ARG A 1025 37.88 21.12 -10.67
C ARG A 1025 37.62 20.78 -9.20
N LEU A 1026 38.70 20.61 -8.43
CA LEU A 1026 38.66 20.43 -6.97
C LEU A 1026 39.35 21.63 -6.31
N GLU A 1027 38.68 22.25 -5.34
CA GLU A 1027 39.19 23.38 -4.58
C GLU A 1027 39.30 22.99 -3.11
N LEU A 1028 40.40 23.34 -2.44
CA LEU A 1028 40.60 23.18 -1.00
C LEU A 1028 40.90 24.54 -0.37
N THR A 1029 40.08 24.94 0.59
CA THR A 1029 40.27 26.14 1.42
C THR A 1029 40.62 25.71 2.84
N ALA A 1030 41.73 26.20 3.38
CA ALA A 1030 42.18 25.95 4.76
C ALA A 1030 42.81 27.21 5.37
N PRO A 1031 42.89 27.34 6.70
CA PRO A 1031 43.60 28.43 7.37
C PRO A 1031 45.11 28.35 7.07
N GLY A 1032 45.61 29.26 6.23
CA GLY A 1032 47.03 29.27 5.82
C GLY A 1032 48.01 29.63 6.95
N ARG A 1033 47.54 30.33 7.99
CA ARG A 1033 48.25 30.59 9.25
C ARG A 1033 47.33 30.43 10.44
N MET A 1034 47.87 29.92 11.54
CA MET A 1034 47.18 29.75 12.82
C MET A 1034 48.16 29.96 14.00
N ALA A 1035 47.67 30.45 15.14
CA ALA A 1035 48.40 30.46 16.40
C ALA A 1035 48.35 29.08 17.10
N VAL A 1036 49.35 28.74 17.92
CA VAL A 1036 49.30 27.53 18.77
C VAL A 1036 48.05 27.53 19.66
N GLY A 1037 47.24 26.46 19.58
CA GLY A 1037 45.96 26.32 20.29
C GLY A 1037 44.74 26.85 19.53
N GLU A 1038 44.92 27.53 18.40
CA GLU A 1038 43.82 28.02 17.57
C GLU A 1038 43.05 26.86 16.88
N GLY A 1039 41.76 27.06 16.64
CA GLY A 1039 40.91 26.18 15.85
C GLY A 1039 40.31 26.91 14.65
N GLY A 1040 40.33 26.27 13.48
CA GLY A 1040 39.73 26.77 12.24
C GLY A 1040 39.02 25.65 11.48
N HIS A 1041 38.59 25.93 10.26
CA HIS A 1041 37.94 24.94 9.40
C HIS A 1041 38.62 24.85 8.03
N ALA A 1042 38.86 23.63 7.56
CA ALA A 1042 39.20 23.37 6.18
C ALA A 1042 38.01 22.73 5.47
N ARG A 1043 37.76 23.14 4.21
CA ARG A 1043 36.61 22.75 3.41
C ARG A 1043 37.05 22.57 1.97
N ALA A 1044 36.54 21.54 1.30
CA ALA A 1044 36.78 21.33 -0.11
C ALA A 1044 35.47 21.35 -0.92
N VAL A 1045 35.58 21.73 -2.19
CA VAL A 1045 34.44 21.85 -3.12
C VAL A 1045 34.84 21.30 -4.48
N VAL A 1046 34.03 20.39 -5.01
CA VAL A 1046 34.08 19.96 -6.41
C VAL A 1046 33.25 20.91 -7.26
N THR A 1047 33.75 21.28 -8.42
CA THR A 1047 32.95 21.90 -9.49
C THR A 1047 32.71 20.89 -10.59
N GLN A 1048 31.45 20.80 -11.04
CA GLN A 1048 31.00 19.94 -12.15
C GLN A 1048 29.88 20.64 -12.93
N GLY A 1049 30.08 20.92 -14.22
CA GLY A 1049 29.07 21.59 -15.06
C GLY A 1049 28.58 22.95 -14.54
N GLY A 1050 29.40 23.66 -13.76
CA GLY A 1050 29.04 24.91 -13.07
C GLY A 1050 28.38 24.73 -11.69
N ARG A 1051 27.91 23.53 -11.34
CA ARG A 1051 27.39 23.19 -10.00
C ARG A 1051 28.58 23.07 -9.03
N ARG A 1052 28.46 23.67 -7.84
CA ARG A 1052 29.43 23.54 -6.74
C ARG A 1052 28.92 22.48 -5.76
N VAL A 1053 29.70 21.42 -5.55
CA VAL A 1053 29.37 20.27 -4.69
C VAL A 1053 30.29 20.28 -3.47
N PRO A 1054 29.76 20.42 -2.24
CA PRO A 1054 30.58 20.31 -1.03
C PRO A 1054 31.22 18.92 -0.92
N VAL A 1055 32.49 18.86 -0.54
CA VAL A 1055 33.15 17.58 -0.20
C VAL A 1055 32.79 17.20 1.24
N ALA A 1056 31.58 16.67 1.39
CA ALA A 1056 30.96 16.18 2.61
C ALA A 1056 30.03 15.00 2.26
N TYR A 1057 29.40 14.35 3.26
CA TYR A 1057 28.40 13.30 3.00
C TYR A 1057 27.35 13.79 1.97
N PRO A 1058 27.02 13.00 0.93
CA PRO A 1058 27.42 11.61 0.70
C PRO A 1058 28.70 11.41 -0.14
N VAL A 1059 29.37 12.48 -0.59
CA VAL A 1059 30.61 12.42 -1.41
C VAL A 1059 31.72 11.65 -0.69
N ALA A 1060 32.34 10.72 -1.43
CA ALA A 1060 33.55 10.04 -1.01
C ALA A 1060 34.81 10.86 -1.29
N ALA A 1061 35.64 11.01 -0.27
CA ALA A 1061 36.93 11.68 -0.34
C ALA A 1061 38.00 10.91 0.42
N ARG A 1062 39.27 11.20 0.16
CA ARG A 1062 40.41 10.74 0.94
C ARG A 1062 41.19 11.95 1.44
N TRP A 1063 41.08 12.23 2.73
CA TRP A 1063 41.87 13.25 3.41
C TRP A 1063 43.20 12.66 3.89
N SER A 1064 44.27 13.42 3.71
CA SER A 1064 45.65 13.02 4.01
C SER A 1064 46.49 14.27 4.32
N GLY A 1065 47.73 14.09 4.75
CA GLY A 1065 48.63 15.22 4.98
C GLY A 1065 50.10 14.81 5.06
N SER A 1066 50.96 15.80 5.26
CA SER A 1066 52.38 15.57 5.52
C SER A 1066 52.60 14.84 6.86
N PRO A 1067 53.79 14.27 7.15
CA PRO A 1067 54.06 13.53 8.40
C PRO A 1067 53.80 14.34 9.69
N GLU A 1068 53.76 15.66 9.58
CA GLU A 1068 53.50 16.64 10.63
C GLU A 1068 52.00 16.93 10.82
N LEU A 1069 51.10 16.45 9.95
CA LEU A 1069 49.65 16.57 10.12
C LEU A 1069 49.05 15.28 10.66
N HIS A 1070 48.28 15.37 11.75
CA HIS A 1070 47.37 14.29 12.12
C HIS A 1070 46.06 14.43 11.32
N VAL A 1071 45.64 13.38 10.62
CA VAL A 1071 44.28 13.30 10.07
C VAL A 1071 43.45 12.41 11.01
N GLY A 1072 42.51 13.04 11.71
CA GLY A 1072 41.76 12.50 12.83
C GLY A 1072 41.57 13.54 13.96
N PRO A 1073 40.79 13.21 15.00
CA PRO A 1073 40.58 14.08 16.16
C PRO A 1073 41.89 14.49 16.82
N ALA A 1074 41.99 15.73 17.30
CA ALA A 1074 43.22 16.28 17.90
C ALA A 1074 43.75 15.48 19.10
N THR A 1075 42.90 14.71 19.77
CA THR A 1075 43.28 13.77 20.86
C THR A 1075 44.13 12.59 20.39
N GLY A 1076 44.11 12.23 19.10
CA GLY A 1076 44.99 11.21 18.50
C GLY A 1076 46.37 11.74 18.08
N ALA A 1077 46.63 13.04 18.23
CA ALA A 1077 47.85 13.65 17.71
C ALA A 1077 49.06 13.45 18.64
N THR A 1078 50.00 12.60 18.21
CA THR A 1078 51.28 12.37 18.90
C THR A 1078 52.19 13.63 18.98
N PRO A 1079 53.19 13.66 19.89
CA PRO A 1079 54.23 14.71 19.99
C PRO A 1079 55.14 14.95 18.78
N ARG A 1080 54.77 14.56 17.55
CA ARG A 1080 55.39 15.03 16.29
C ARG A 1080 54.51 15.99 15.46
N HIS A 1081 53.18 15.90 15.57
CA HIS A 1081 52.27 16.61 14.67
C HIS A 1081 52.14 18.10 15.04
N VAL A 1082 52.16 19.02 14.06
CA VAL A 1082 52.03 20.47 14.27
C VAL A 1082 50.58 20.94 14.26
N ALA A 1083 49.70 20.20 13.59
CA ALA A 1083 48.26 20.40 13.58
C ALA A 1083 47.52 19.06 13.48
N ALA A 1084 46.21 19.08 13.75
CA ALA A 1084 45.31 17.97 13.52
C ALA A 1084 44.08 18.43 12.73
N PHE A 1085 43.72 17.72 11.67
CA PHE A 1085 42.49 17.92 10.89
C PHE A 1085 41.55 16.75 11.09
N ASP A 1086 40.33 16.99 11.56
CA ASP A 1086 39.27 15.99 11.64
C ASP A 1086 38.33 16.10 10.42
N PRO A 1087 38.32 15.12 9.50
CA PRO A 1087 37.41 15.11 8.36
C PRO A 1087 35.92 15.01 8.72
N ALA A 1088 35.56 14.48 9.90
CA ALA A 1088 34.17 14.32 10.30
C ALA A 1088 33.50 15.65 10.65
N THR A 1089 34.25 16.59 11.23
CA THR A 1089 33.80 17.95 11.58
C THR A 1089 34.35 19.05 10.67
N GLY A 1090 35.28 18.71 9.77
CA GLY A 1090 36.02 19.69 8.94
C GLY A 1090 36.87 20.65 9.76
N ARG A 1091 37.22 20.30 11.01
CA ARG A 1091 37.91 21.17 11.96
C ARG A 1091 39.42 20.92 11.91
N LEU A 1092 40.18 22.00 11.77
CA LEU A 1092 41.63 22.05 11.90
C LEU A 1092 42.01 22.64 13.26
N VAL A 1093 42.97 22.06 13.97
CA VAL A 1093 43.47 22.52 15.26
C VAL A 1093 44.99 22.64 15.21
N ALA A 1094 45.51 23.80 15.59
CA ALA A 1094 46.93 24.07 15.70
C ALA A 1094 47.49 23.58 17.05
N LEU A 1095 48.55 22.76 17.02
CA LEU A 1095 49.08 22.06 18.20
C LEU A 1095 50.44 22.58 18.67
N ARG A 1096 51.28 23.09 17.75
CA ARG A 1096 52.58 23.72 18.02
C ARG A 1096 53.08 24.47 16.79
N HIS A 1097 54.06 25.35 16.96
CA HIS A 1097 54.77 26.00 15.85
C HIS A 1097 55.32 24.96 14.85
N GLY A 1098 55.21 25.28 13.55
CA GLY A 1098 55.72 24.45 12.47
C GLY A 1098 54.92 24.58 11.18
N ARG A 1099 55.13 23.65 10.23
CA ARG A 1099 54.39 23.59 8.97
C ARG A 1099 53.91 22.18 8.69
N ALA A 1100 52.73 22.09 8.09
CA ALA A 1100 52.12 20.88 7.60
C ALA A 1100 51.45 21.15 6.25
N GLU A 1101 51.10 20.09 5.52
CA GLU A 1101 50.24 20.16 4.35
C GLU A 1101 48.99 19.29 4.57
N LEU A 1102 47.82 19.83 4.24
CA LEU A 1102 46.54 19.11 4.19
C LEU A 1102 46.20 18.85 2.73
N THR A 1103 45.94 17.58 2.37
CA THR A 1103 45.60 17.16 1.01
C THR A 1103 44.27 16.41 1.00
N VAL A 1104 43.40 16.78 0.06
CA VAL A 1104 42.15 16.08 -0.24
C VAL A 1104 42.23 15.48 -1.63
N GLU A 1105 41.79 14.22 -1.76
CA GLU A 1105 41.57 13.55 -3.03
C GLU A 1105 40.08 13.21 -3.18
N VAL A 1106 39.49 13.52 -4.34
CA VAL A 1106 38.11 13.16 -4.69
C VAL A 1106 38.14 12.57 -6.08
N ASN A 1107 37.74 11.30 -6.22
CA ASN A 1107 37.70 10.56 -7.49
C ASN A 1107 38.96 10.73 -8.37
N GLY A 1108 40.15 10.65 -7.74
CA GLY A 1108 41.46 10.80 -8.39
C GLY A 1108 41.97 12.23 -8.56
N ALA A 1109 41.11 13.25 -8.51
CA ALA A 1109 41.53 14.65 -8.49
C ALA A 1109 42.06 15.04 -7.10
N ARG A 1110 43.14 15.83 -7.03
CA ARG A 1110 43.80 16.24 -5.77
C ARG A 1110 43.90 17.74 -5.60
N ALA A 1111 43.75 18.22 -4.37
CA ALA A 1111 44.06 19.58 -3.96
C ALA A 1111 44.79 19.59 -2.60
N THR A 1112 45.79 20.46 -2.46
CA THR A 1112 46.66 20.56 -1.27
C THR A 1112 46.73 22.00 -0.79
N ALA A 1113 46.69 22.20 0.53
CA ALA A 1113 46.80 23.50 1.18
C ALA A 1113 47.83 23.46 2.32
N PRO A 1114 48.73 24.45 2.42
CA PRO A 1114 49.69 24.55 3.52
C PRO A 1114 49.02 25.06 4.80
N VAL A 1115 49.49 24.56 5.93
CA VAL A 1115 49.11 24.96 7.29
C VAL A 1115 50.37 25.41 8.03
N GLU A 1116 50.54 26.71 8.25
CA GLU A 1116 51.68 27.27 8.99
C GLU A 1116 51.24 27.70 10.41
N VAL A 1117 51.66 26.94 11.42
CA VAL A 1117 51.37 27.26 12.84
C VAL A 1117 52.50 28.10 13.41
N ARG A 1118 52.15 29.18 14.12
CA ARG A 1118 53.08 30.18 14.68
C ARG A 1118 52.77 30.57 16.11
#